data_AF-A0A2C9SUI7-F1
#
_entry.id   AF-A0A2C9SUI7-F1
#
_cell.length_a   1.000
_cell.length_b   1.000
_cell.length_c   1.000
_cell.angle_alpha   90.00
_cell.angle_beta   90.00
_cell.angle_gamma   90.00
#
_symmetry.space_group_name_H-M   'P 1'
#
loop_
_entity.id
_entity.type
_entity.pdbx_description
1 polymer ?
#
loop_
_entity_poly.entity_id
_entity_poly.type
_entity_poly.pdbx_seq_one_letter_code
_entity_poly.pdbx_strand_id
1 'polypeptide(L)'
;MSVKNPAQRVASRPTPAASVRYIGWTGALTLALGAATVALAGSADADTGTAAPSSTGSVAAAAPRTPSGHGAARARNAVPTSTLTAQRSARVRPALATRPKAPAGALSSSNLAQLMGNLVGDGTAAHPDAGLLIGNGYSWTSETCNQGAACTGGRSGLLWGNGGNGFAGGNGGSAGLVGSGGSGGAGVNGGAGGNGGRGGVFAGNGGSGGAGGAVTGTGLVAGAGGTGGDTGTFSIMGVAGRGGSGGAAGGNYGTGGAGGAGGNTGLFSVFGQAGAGGDGGSATGYAAIGGDGGSGGISGALSISDGGAGGAGGAGVRFGGQAGRGGAAGLIGNGGGGGAGGWGAVGGAGGAGGLLVGNGGAGGAGGAGGAGGAGGRALLVGDGGAAGAGGAAGQGGAGGAGGVLVGNGGAGGTGGVSAGGGAGGQGGLLGRDGLAGTAGGAPVVGLTYNLGADFMTVALTVNGTQLPQVEIDTGSAGLIVPITLLKDTPLGPSLGVTGMIEYGDWGRFYYTVYTPSLDFGNGMETAATPIGVVDHIEEWDAKEKKWITVPQHKWTEQKYADALAPTMGVDPYTGSDIASPVLTLPGALAQGLLIDEPAGQVTFGANPLPEVTRVPGWFYTTLSVTVTYGSVSQTTHNATATIDSGGIGGGVSQSMLPSTLNDLSVGDQLKAGTVIEVHTIDGNTLLYRTKVTDAQIAAGDATSVWIPSLGFNTGIIPFLLGPIYFSYTPAYGPNDPDGSYGGTAVFDYAPAPLPPG
;
A
#
# COMPACT_ATOMS: atom_id res chain seq x y z
N MET A 1 -11.78 -69.95 -39.58
CA MET A 1 -12.70 -69.79 -40.73
C MET A 1 -12.12 -68.71 -41.63
N SER A 2 -11.83 -69.07 -42.88
CA SER A 2 -11.37 -68.20 -43.97
C SER A 2 -12.33 -67.00 -44.14
N VAL A 3 -11.95 -65.81 -44.61
CA VAL A 3 -11.73 -65.51 -46.04
C VAL A 3 -11.18 -64.07 -46.24
N LYS A 4 -10.09 -64.00 -47.02
CA LYS A 4 -9.61 -63.04 -48.04
C LYS A 4 -9.58 -61.50 -47.84
N ASN A 5 -8.36 -61.00 -48.01
CA ASN A 5 -7.96 -59.66 -48.49
C ASN A 5 -8.34 -59.45 -49.98
N PRO A 6 -8.49 -58.19 -50.46
CA PRO A 6 -7.50 -57.74 -51.45
C PRO A 6 -7.11 -56.23 -51.40
N ALA A 7 -5.80 -56.03 -51.59
CA ALA A 7 -5.07 -54.99 -52.34
C ALA A 7 -5.67 -53.57 -52.56
N GLN A 8 -4.92 -52.60 -52.02
CA GLN A 8 -4.38 -51.38 -52.64
C GLN A 8 -5.24 -50.58 -53.64
N ARG A 9 -5.65 -49.39 -53.18
CA ARG A 9 -5.77 -48.17 -54.00
C ARG A 9 -4.95 -47.06 -53.36
N VAL A 10 -3.99 -46.54 -54.10
CA VAL A 10 -3.21 -45.33 -53.77
C VAL A 10 -4.18 -44.16 -53.71
N ALA A 11 -4.33 -43.55 -52.54
CA ALA A 11 -4.99 -42.25 -52.37
C ALA A 11 -3.91 -41.23 -51.99
N SER A 12 -3.71 -40.25 -52.87
CA SER A 12 -2.86 -39.09 -52.69
C SER A 12 -3.09 -38.44 -51.32
N ARG A 13 -2.02 -38.25 -50.55
CA ARG A 13 -2.02 -37.38 -49.38
C ARG A 13 -2.48 -35.97 -49.83
N PRO A 14 -3.45 -35.33 -49.16
CA PRO A 14 -3.65 -33.92 -49.33
C PRO A 14 -2.39 -33.22 -48.78
N THR A 15 -1.77 -32.41 -49.62
CA THR A 15 -0.78 -31.40 -49.22
C THR A 15 -1.36 -30.57 -48.08
N PRO A 16 -0.63 -30.37 -46.95
CA PRO A 16 -1.05 -29.36 -46.01
C PRO A 16 -0.96 -28.02 -46.73
N ALA A 17 -2.11 -27.36 -46.88
CA ALA A 17 -2.16 -25.99 -47.34
C ALA A 17 -1.33 -25.15 -46.37
N ALA A 18 -0.24 -24.57 -46.87
CA ALA A 18 0.52 -23.56 -46.19
C ALA A 18 -0.46 -22.45 -45.77
N SER A 19 -0.82 -22.46 -44.50
CA SER A 19 -1.63 -21.41 -43.90
C SER A 19 -0.66 -20.27 -43.64
N VAL A 20 -0.51 -19.39 -44.63
CA VAL A 20 0.20 -18.13 -44.49
C VAL A 20 -0.53 -17.33 -43.40
N ARG A 21 0.01 -17.37 -42.19
CA ARG A 21 -0.44 -16.53 -41.09
C ARG A 21 0.10 -15.13 -41.38
N TYR A 22 -0.77 -14.25 -41.84
CA TYR A 22 -0.54 -12.81 -41.76
C TYR A 22 -0.49 -12.46 -40.26
N ILE A 23 0.72 -12.36 -39.71
CA ILE A 23 0.95 -11.90 -38.35
C ILE A 23 0.86 -10.37 -38.38
N GLY A 24 -0.32 -9.84 -38.05
CA GLY A 24 -0.57 -8.43 -37.80
C GLY A 24 -0.14 -8.01 -36.40
N TRP A 25 1.03 -8.47 -35.94
CA TRP A 25 1.69 -7.99 -34.72
C TRP A 25 2.72 -6.94 -35.12
N THR A 26 2.25 -5.72 -35.38
CA THR A 26 3.02 -4.55 -34.99
C THR A 26 2.67 -4.31 -33.53
N GLY A 27 3.56 -4.72 -32.63
CA GLY A 27 3.46 -4.40 -31.21
C GLY A 27 3.17 -2.92 -31.04
N ALA A 28 2.36 -2.59 -30.04
CA ALA A 28 1.95 -1.24 -29.71
C ALA A 28 3.18 -0.37 -29.38
N LEU A 29 3.81 0.22 -30.39
CA LEU A 29 4.67 1.37 -30.17
C LEU A 29 3.77 2.60 -30.04
N THR A 30 3.53 2.99 -28.79
CA THR A 30 2.75 4.17 -28.43
C THR A 30 3.38 5.44 -29.04
N LEU A 31 2.84 5.98 -30.14
CA LEU A 31 3.05 7.38 -30.50
C LEU A 31 2.06 8.25 -29.69
N ALA A 32 2.47 8.67 -28.50
CA ALA A 32 1.75 9.70 -27.74
C ALA A 32 2.09 11.10 -28.29
N LEU A 33 1.42 11.53 -29.36
CA LEU A 33 1.34 12.95 -29.74
C LEU A 33 0.02 13.52 -29.21
N GLY A 34 0.05 14.04 -27.98
CA GLY A 34 -1.11 14.63 -27.31
C GLY A 34 -0.72 15.55 -26.17
N ALA A 35 -0.04 16.66 -26.46
CA ALA A 35 0.17 17.72 -25.47
C ALA A 35 -1.16 18.42 -25.18
N ALA A 36 -1.79 18.10 -24.05
CA ALA A 36 -2.72 18.99 -23.37
C ALA A 36 -1.97 19.68 -22.23
N THR A 37 -1.54 20.92 -22.46
CA THR A 37 -0.98 21.77 -21.40
C THR A 37 -2.04 22.04 -20.34
N VAL A 38 -1.95 21.37 -19.19
CA VAL A 38 -2.63 21.81 -17.97
C VAL A 38 -1.63 22.66 -17.19
N ALA A 39 -1.92 23.96 -17.11
CA ALA A 39 -1.15 24.90 -16.30
C ALA A 39 -1.28 24.54 -14.80
N LEU A 40 -0.22 23.98 -14.23
CA LEU A 40 -0.03 23.93 -12.78
C LEU A 40 0.37 25.34 -12.34
N ALA A 41 -0.53 26.03 -11.65
CA ALA A 41 -0.20 27.28 -10.99
C ALA A 41 0.76 26.98 -9.83
N GLY A 42 2.04 27.24 -10.05
CA GLY A 42 3.03 27.30 -8.97
C GLY A 42 2.71 28.51 -8.08
N SER A 43 2.32 28.26 -6.83
CA SER A 43 2.35 29.29 -5.81
C SER A 43 3.80 29.53 -5.41
N ALA A 44 4.31 30.69 -5.81
CA ALA A 44 5.58 31.21 -5.35
C ALA A 44 5.53 31.48 -3.84
N ASP A 45 6.52 30.99 -3.11
CA ASP A 45 7.01 31.68 -1.92
C ASP A 45 8.42 32.18 -2.25
N ALA A 46 8.52 33.49 -2.44
CA ALA A 46 9.77 34.21 -2.40
C ALA A 46 9.94 34.72 -0.96
N ASP A 47 11.04 34.40 -0.31
CA ASP A 47 11.95 35.48 0.06
C ASP A 47 13.39 35.02 0.23
N THR A 48 14.26 36.00 0.05
CA THR A 48 15.64 35.98 -0.40
C THR A 48 16.65 35.98 0.75
N GLY A 49 17.86 35.47 0.48
CA GLY A 49 18.98 35.61 1.42
C GLY A 49 20.24 34.84 1.04
N THR A 50 20.97 35.36 0.05
CA THR A 50 22.27 34.90 -0.45
C THR A 50 23.41 34.90 0.59
N ALA A 51 24.23 33.84 0.64
CA ALA A 51 25.70 33.89 0.64
C ALA A 51 26.33 32.47 0.55
N ALA A 52 27.36 32.32 -0.29
CA ALA A 52 28.07 31.08 -0.62
C ALA A 52 29.32 30.83 0.30
N PRO A 53 30.29 29.95 -0.04
CA PRO A 53 30.38 28.55 0.41
C PRO A 53 31.69 28.22 1.19
N SER A 54 31.80 27.06 1.84
CA SER A 54 33.10 26.38 2.07
C SER A 54 32.97 24.97 2.70
N SER A 55 34.03 24.21 2.48
CA SER A 55 34.28 22.77 2.54
C SER A 55 34.52 22.13 3.92
N THR A 56 34.59 20.79 3.91
CA THR A 56 35.31 19.83 4.79
C THR A 56 34.57 19.11 5.93
N GLY A 57 34.51 17.77 5.84
CA GLY A 57 35.21 16.85 6.76
C GLY A 57 34.59 16.42 8.10
N SER A 58 34.42 15.09 8.22
CA SER A 58 34.64 14.23 9.41
C SER A 58 33.63 14.13 10.59
N VAL A 59 33.08 12.91 10.73
CA VAL A 59 32.89 12.03 11.91
C VAL A 59 32.74 12.63 13.33
N ALA A 60 31.66 12.26 14.05
CA ALA A 60 31.68 11.45 15.29
C ALA A 60 30.52 11.74 16.29
N ALA A 61 29.95 10.64 16.79
CA ALA A 61 29.53 10.35 18.17
C ALA A 61 28.41 11.14 18.87
N ALA A 62 27.80 10.44 19.83
CA ALA A 62 26.46 10.65 20.37
C ALA A 62 26.39 11.38 21.73
N ALA A 63 25.17 11.87 22.00
CA ALA A 63 24.49 12.15 23.28
C ALA A 63 24.77 13.50 24.00
N PRO A 64 23.90 13.97 24.94
CA PRO A 64 22.46 13.74 25.16
C PRO A 64 21.65 15.07 25.22
N ARG A 65 20.34 15.09 24.93
CA ARG A 65 19.50 16.26 25.24
C ARG A 65 18.11 15.93 25.80
N THR A 66 17.87 16.47 26.98
CA THR A 66 16.60 16.61 27.72
C THR A 66 15.59 17.53 27.00
N PRO A 67 14.29 17.43 27.33
CA PRO A 67 13.21 17.89 26.47
C PRO A 67 12.86 19.37 26.72
N SER A 68 12.56 20.09 25.64
CA SER A 68 11.91 21.41 25.70
C SER A 68 10.70 21.35 24.79
N GLY A 69 9.52 21.44 25.41
CA GLY A 69 8.25 21.59 24.71
C GLY A 69 8.08 22.99 24.15
N HIS A 70 7.06 23.14 23.31
CA HIS A 70 6.00 24.16 23.27
C HIS A 70 5.52 24.30 21.83
N GLY A 71 4.19 24.26 21.63
CA GLY A 71 3.60 24.64 20.35
C GLY A 71 2.13 24.32 20.08
N ALA A 72 1.28 24.05 21.09
CA ALA A 72 -0.17 23.99 20.89
C ALA A 72 -0.80 25.37 21.15
N ALA A 73 -1.48 25.90 20.12
CA ALA A 73 -2.17 27.19 20.14
C ALA A 73 -3.34 27.18 21.14
N ARG A 74 -3.29 28.10 22.10
CA ARG A 74 -4.32 28.34 23.12
C ARG A 74 -4.95 29.71 22.87
N ALA A 75 -6.19 29.73 22.40
CA ALA A 75 -7.03 30.92 22.38
C ALA A 75 -7.26 31.41 23.83
N ARG A 76 -6.90 32.66 24.12
CA ARG A 76 -7.11 33.31 25.41
C ARG A 76 -8.21 34.37 25.30
N ASN A 77 -9.14 34.28 26.25
CA ASN A 77 -10.12 35.30 26.62
C ASN A 77 -9.46 36.67 26.79
N ALA A 78 -10.08 37.69 26.19
CA ALA A 78 -9.89 39.08 26.54
C ALA A 78 -10.75 39.44 27.76
N VAL A 79 -10.12 39.98 28.79
CA VAL A 79 -10.77 40.70 29.90
C VAL A 79 -10.32 42.16 29.79
N PRO A 80 -11.23 43.15 29.68
CA PRO A 80 -10.85 44.54 29.86
C PRO A 80 -11.11 44.99 31.30
N THR A 81 -10.07 45.53 31.92
CA THR A 81 -10.14 46.38 33.12
C THR A 81 -10.66 47.77 32.76
N SER A 82 -11.71 48.25 33.44
CA SER A 82 -12.06 49.67 33.50
C SER A 82 -12.47 50.10 34.91
N THR A 83 -11.58 50.89 35.50
CA THR A 83 -11.80 52.11 36.32
C THR A 83 -13.06 52.25 37.19
N LEU A 84 -12.81 52.33 38.50
CA LEU A 84 -13.70 52.87 39.53
C LEU A 84 -13.91 54.39 39.35
N THR A 85 -15.16 54.81 39.20
CA THR A 85 -15.62 56.16 39.56
C THR A 85 -17.01 56.07 40.20
N ALA A 86 -17.14 56.65 41.38
CA ALA A 86 -18.35 56.70 42.17
C ALA A 86 -19.36 57.70 41.58
N GLN A 87 -20.63 57.33 41.52
CA GLN A 87 -21.72 58.29 41.54
C GLN A 87 -22.97 57.71 42.22
N ARG A 88 -23.50 58.54 43.12
CA ARG A 88 -24.52 58.33 44.14
C ARG A 88 -25.87 58.80 43.59
N SER A 89 -26.94 58.02 43.80
CA SER A 89 -28.37 58.42 43.93
C SER A 89 -29.24 57.18 43.65
N ALA A 90 -30.41 56.93 44.24
CA ALA A 90 -31.12 57.49 45.37
C ALA A 90 -32.07 56.39 45.86
N ARG A 91 -32.46 56.49 47.13
CA ARG A 91 -33.37 55.62 47.85
C ARG A 91 -34.81 55.73 47.32
N VAL A 92 -35.46 54.59 47.04
CA VAL A 92 -36.92 54.44 47.19
C VAL A 92 -37.19 53.08 47.84
N ARG A 93 -37.83 53.11 49.02
CA ARG A 93 -38.48 51.95 49.64
C ARG A 93 -39.96 51.98 49.28
N PRO A 94 -40.55 50.83 48.95
CA PRO A 94 -41.65 50.29 49.77
C PRO A 94 -41.44 48.77 49.96
N ALA A 95 -42.16 48.00 50.75
CA ALA A 95 -42.97 48.16 51.94
C ALA A 95 -42.98 46.74 52.56
N LEU A 96 -43.11 46.65 53.89
CA LEU A 96 -43.15 45.39 54.62
C LEU A 96 -44.46 44.63 54.26
N ALA A 97 -44.35 43.56 53.49
CA ALA A 97 -45.42 42.57 53.33
C ALA A 97 -45.04 41.28 54.06
N THR A 98 -45.92 40.87 54.95
CA THR A 98 -45.87 39.74 55.88
C THR A 98 -45.46 38.42 55.22
N ARG A 99 -44.46 37.73 55.81
CA ARG A 99 -44.18 36.30 55.55
C ARG A 99 -45.39 35.45 55.97
N PRO A 100 -46.03 34.68 55.08
CA PRO A 100 -46.85 33.56 55.51
C PRO A 100 -45.92 32.47 56.03
N LYS A 101 -46.19 31.99 57.25
CA LYS A 101 -45.58 30.79 57.82
C LYS A 101 -45.96 29.61 56.90
N ALA A 102 -44.98 29.05 56.20
CA ALA A 102 -45.18 27.83 55.43
C ALA A 102 -45.72 26.74 56.37
N PRO A 103 -46.86 26.10 56.06
CA PRO A 103 -47.26 24.91 56.80
C PRO A 103 -46.16 23.86 56.60
N ALA A 104 -45.81 23.13 57.65
CA ALA A 104 -45.08 21.88 57.52
C ALA A 104 -45.98 20.92 56.73
N GLY A 105 -45.89 21.00 55.40
CA GLY A 105 -46.64 20.15 54.50
C GLY A 105 -46.11 18.74 54.62
N ALA A 106 -46.96 17.83 55.09
CA ALA A 106 -46.73 16.40 54.91
C ALA A 106 -46.45 16.15 53.42
N LEU A 107 -45.37 15.40 53.13
CA LEU A 107 -45.04 14.99 51.77
C LEU A 107 -46.25 14.30 51.15
N SER A 108 -46.88 14.93 50.15
CA SER A 108 -47.79 14.22 49.23
C SER A 108 -47.05 13.02 48.65
N SER A 109 -47.73 11.91 48.39
CA SER A 109 -47.17 10.73 47.73
C SER A 109 -46.45 11.06 46.42
N SER A 110 -46.88 12.13 45.74
CA SER A 110 -46.21 12.70 44.55
C SER A 110 -44.80 13.25 44.83
N ASN A 111 -44.58 13.87 45.99
CA ASN A 111 -43.28 14.45 46.38
C ASN A 111 -42.30 13.38 46.83
N LEU A 112 -42.81 12.30 47.45
CA LEU A 112 -42.00 11.13 47.78
C LEU A 112 -41.64 10.34 46.52
N ALA A 113 -42.56 10.16 45.57
CA ALA A 113 -42.27 9.49 44.30
C ALA A 113 -41.25 10.26 43.45
N GLN A 114 -41.32 11.59 43.45
CA GLN A 114 -40.37 12.45 42.73
C GLN A 114 -39.00 12.49 43.43
N LEU A 115 -38.96 12.54 44.77
CA LEU A 115 -37.72 12.41 45.54
C LEU A 115 -37.10 11.01 45.36
N MET A 116 -37.90 9.96 45.43
CA MET A 116 -37.47 8.58 45.19
C MET A 116 -36.95 8.41 43.77
N GLY A 117 -37.60 8.98 42.76
CA GLY A 117 -37.13 8.98 41.36
C GLY A 117 -35.81 9.71 41.15
N ASN A 118 -35.56 10.78 41.92
CA ASN A 118 -34.28 11.51 41.87
C ASN A 118 -33.13 10.76 42.56
N LEU A 119 -33.42 9.84 43.50
CA LEU A 119 -32.43 9.01 44.18
C LEU A 119 -32.25 7.66 43.49
N VAL A 120 -33.35 7.07 43.01
CA VAL A 120 -33.44 5.72 42.45
C VAL A 120 -34.29 5.79 41.18
N GLY A 121 -33.66 5.62 40.04
CA GLY A 121 -34.33 5.65 38.74
C GLY A 121 -33.35 5.63 37.59
N ASP A 122 -33.76 5.04 36.47
CA ASP A 122 -32.98 5.07 35.25
C ASP A 122 -33.11 6.44 34.57
N GLY A 123 -32.06 6.83 33.84
CA GLY A 123 -32.06 8.02 33.00
C GLY A 123 -33.10 7.94 31.88
N THR A 124 -33.49 9.11 31.38
CA THR A 124 -34.43 9.28 30.26
C THR A 124 -33.84 10.22 29.22
N ALA A 125 -34.40 10.29 28.01
CA ALA A 125 -33.92 11.24 27.00
C ALA A 125 -33.88 12.71 27.47
N ALA A 126 -34.83 13.12 28.32
CA ALA A 126 -34.88 14.48 28.87
C ALA A 126 -33.87 14.69 30.03
N HIS A 127 -33.60 13.64 30.79
CA HIS A 127 -32.67 13.63 31.91
C HIS A 127 -31.79 12.39 31.80
N PRO A 128 -30.70 12.45 31.01
CA PRO A 128 -29.95 11.26 30.62
C PRO A 128 -29.30 10.54 31.80
N ASP A 129 -28.87 11.28 32.82
CA ASP A 129 -28.27 10.69 34.01
C ASP A 129 -29.34 9.98 34.87
N ALA A 130 -28.93 8.87 35.47
CA ALA A 130 -29.74 8.14 36.45
C ALA A 130 -29.98 8.95 37.73
N GLY A 131 -30.89 8.45 38.57
CA GLY A 131 -31.03 8.89 39.95
C GLY A 131 -29.70 8.79 40.72
N LEU A 132 -29.52 9.65 41.71
CA LEU A 132 -28.21 9.88 42.37
C LEU A 132 -27.56 8.61 42.94
N LEU A 133 -28.36 7.65 43.42
CA LEU A 133 -27.86 6.47 44.13
C LEU A 133 -27.92 5.21 43.28
N ILE A 134 -29.05 4.92 42.63
CA ILE A 134 -29.25 3.68 41.90
C ILE A 134 -29.95 3.97 40.58
N GLY A 135 -29.42 3.41 39.50
CA GLY A 135 -30.06 3.42 38.19
C GLY A 135 -29.05 3.44 37.05
N ASN A 136 -29.50 3.01 35.88
CA ASN A 136 -28.73 3.04 34.65
C ASN A 136 -28.85 4.42 33.98
N GLY A 137 -27.76 4.89 33.41
CA GLY A 137 -27.80 6.06 32.54
C GLY A 137 -28.52 5.75 31.23
N TYR A 138 -29.11 6.78 30.64
CA TYR A 138 -29.85 6.66 29.39
C TYR A 138 -28.95 6.36 28.20
N SER A 139 -29.33 5.36 27.40
CA SER A 139 -28.65 5.01 26.16
C SER A 139 -29.38 5.60 24.97
N TRP A 140 -28.66 6.37 24.15
CA TRP A 140 -29.24 7.01 22.98
C TRP A 140 -29.34 6.07 21.78
N THR A 141 -30.34 6.33 20.94
CA THR A 141 -30.60 5.65 19.67
C THR A 141 -30.84 6.67 18.56
N SER A 142 -30.95 6.21 17.31
CA SER A 142 -31.32 7.06 16.17
C SER A 142 -32.66 7.77 16.35
N GLU A 143 -33.64 7.13 17.00
CA GLU A 143 -34.99 7.68 17.18
C GLU A 143 -35.02 8.76 18.25
N THR A 144 -34.16 8.62 19.26
CA THR A 144 -34.16 9.45 20.46
C THR A 144 -33.15 10.59 20.35
N CYS A 145 -32.10 10.43 19.55
CA CYS A 145 -31.11 11.44 19.21
C CYS A 145 -31.37 12.06 17.81
N ASN A 146 -32.51 12.72 17.63
CA ASN A 146 -32.99 13.20 16.35
C ASN A 146 -32.54 14.63 15.96
N GLN A 147 -31.68 15.26 16.75
CA GLN A 147 -31.26 16.66 16.53
C GLN A 147 -29.97 16.81 15.70
N GLY A 148 -29.46 15.72 15.12
CA GLY A 148 -28.25 15.74 14.30
C GLY A 148 -26.96 16.07 15.06
N ALA A 149 -27.00 16.12 16.40
CA ALA A 149 -25.87 16.37 17.27
C ALA A 149 -25.43 15.09 18.00
N ALA A 150 -24.18 15.04 18.42
CA ALA A 150 -23.66 13.95 19.24
C ALA A 150 -24.39 13.86 20.59
N CYS A 151 -24.98 12.70 20.91
CA CYS A 151 -25.70 12.49 22.16
C CYS A 151 -24.87 11.65 23.12
N THR A 152 -24.47 12.26 24.24
CA THR A 152 -23.68 11.58 25.28
C THR A 152 -24.59 10.75 26.17
N GLY A 153 -24.25 9.47 26.33
CA GLY A 153 -24.94 8.55 27.20
C GLY A 153 -24.91 9.01 28.66
N GLY A 154 -25.99 8.77 29.37
CA GLY A 154 -26.14 9.19 30.76
C GLY A 154 -25.23 8.47 31.72
N ARG A 155 -24.88 9.11 32.83
CA ARG A 155 -24.15 8.48 33.94
C ARG A 155 -25.07 7.60 34.77
N SER A 156 -24.52 6.54 35.36
CA SER A 156 -25.26 5.72 36.32
C SER A 156 -25.42 6.42 37.67
N GLY A 157 -26.25 5.83 38.54
CA GLY A 157 -26.30 6.17 39.95
C GLY A 157 -24.96 5.84 40.65
N LEU A 158 -24.71 6.50 41.78
CA LEU A 158 -23.46 6.40 42.51
C LEU A 158 -23.19 4.98 43.03
N LEU A 159 -24.18 4.30 43.59
CA LEU A 159 -23.99 2.99 44.24
C LEU A 159 -24.06 1.84 43.25
N TRP A 160 -25.02 1.88 42.33
CA TRP A 160 -25.24 0.81 41.36
C TRP A 160 -25.85 1.32 40.06
N GLY A 161 -25.36 0.81 38.94
CA GLY A 161 -25.96 0.96 37.62
C GLY A 161 -24.92 1.06 36.52
N ASN A 162 -25.35 0.85 35.28
CA ASN A 162 -24.49 1.00 34.12
C ASN A 162 -24.57 2.40 33.54
N GLY A 163 -23.48 2.89 32.96
CA GLY A 163 -23.53 4.07 32.11
C GLY A 163 -24.29 3.78 30.83
N GLY A 164 -24.97 4.80 30.30
CA GLY A 164 -25.70 4.69 29.04
C GLY A 164 -24.79 4.82 27.82
N ASN A 165 -25.20 4.27 26.69
CA ASN A 165 -24.46 4.38 25.43
C ASN A 165 -24.66 5.75 24.77
N GLY A 166 -23.60 6.29 24.19
CA GLY A 166 -23.67 7.47 23.33
C GLY A 166 -24.12 7.13 21.91
N PHE A 167 -24.48 8.17 21.13
CA PHE A 167 -24.91 8.05 19.74
C PHE A 167 -24.33 9.20 18.89
N ALA A 168 -24.11 8.96 17.59
CA ALA A 168 -23.62 9.96 16.62
C ALA A 168 -22.33 10.68 17.06
N GLY A 169 -21.33 9.93 17.55
CA GLY A 169 -20.08 10.46 18.08
C GLY A 169 -20.14 10.88 19.55
N GLY A 170 -21.29 10.73 20.22
CA GLY A 170 -21.43 11.03 21.64
C GLY A 170 -20.73 10.00 22.53
N ASN A 171 -20.19 10.45 23.66
CA ASN A 171 -19.48 9.56 24.58
C ASN A 171 -20.46 8.63 25.31
N GLY A 172 -19.98 7.47 25.75
CA GLY A 172 -20.67 6.63 26.72
C GLY A 172 -20.61 7.23 28.13
N GLY A 173 -21.64 6.99 28.91
CA GLY A 173 -21.73 7.43 30.29
C GLY A 173 -20.88 6.57 31.23
N SER A 174 -20.39 7.17 32.31
CA SER A 174 -19.62 6.46 33.33
C SER A 174 -20.53 5.74 34.33
N ALA A 175 -20.05 4.61 34.86
CA ALA A 175 -20.62 3.96 36.03
C ALA A 175 -20.07 4.56 37.35
N GLY A 176 -20.82 4.38 38.44
CA GLY A 176 -20.48 4.82 39.80
C GLY A 176 -19.53 3.87 40.54
N LEU A 177 -19.98 3.31 41.66
CA LEU A 177 -19.20 2.36 42.46
C LEU A 177 -19.21 0.96 41.83
N VAL A 178 -20.37 0.51 41.35
CA VAL A 178 -20.55 -0.77 40.67
C VAL A 178 -21.39 -0.61 39.41
N GLY A 179 -20.87 -1.17 38.31
CA GLY A 179 -21.53 -1.21 37.02
C GLY A 179 -20.55 -0.95 35.88
N SER A 180 -20.97 -1.21 34.65
CA SER A 180 -20.11 -1.00 33.48
C SER A 180 -20.35 0.37 32.86
N GLY A 181 -19.30 0.97 32.31
CA GLY A 181 -19.44 2.17 31.49
C GLY A 181 -20.16 1.87 30.18
N GLY A 182 -20.88 2.85 29.65
CA GLY A 182 -21.55 2.74 28.36
C GLY A 182 -20.57 2.86 27.20
N SER A 183 -20.91 2.32 26.04
CA SER A 183 -20.13 2.50 24.81
C SER A 183 -20.27 3.90 24.23
N GLY A 184 -19.21 4.39 23.59
CA GLY A 184 -19.28 5.58 22.76
C GLY A 184 -20.02 5.32 21.44
N GLY A 185 -20.73 6.32 20.94
CA GLY A 185 -21.46 6.25 19.68
C GLY A 185 -20.53 6.36 18.48
N ALA A 186 -20.84 5.64 17.40
CA ALA A 186 -20.12 5.79 16.13
C ALA A 186 -20.28 7.22 15.58
N GLY A 187 -19.22 7.75 14.99
CA GLY A 187 -19.21 9.06 14.36
C GLY A 187 -20.09 9.11 13.12
N VAL A 188 -20.73 10.27 12.88
CA VAL A 188 -21.38 10.58 11.60
C VAL A 188 -20.33 10.83 10.51
N ASN A 189 -20.73 11.00 9.25
CA ASN A 189 -19.80 11.20 8.11
C ASN A 189 -18.66 12.20 8.43
N GLY A 190 -17.41 11.73 8.42
CA GLY A 190 -16.20 12.47 8.80
C GLY A 190 -16.04 12.85 10.29
N GLY A 191 -17.06 12.63 11.11
CA GLY A 191 -17.06 12.90 12.55
C GLY A 191 -16.37 11.81 13.36
N ALA A 192 -15.74 12.19 14.47
CA ALA A 192 -15.11 11.25 15.38
C ALA A 192 -16.12 10.35 16.11
N GLY A 193 -15.69 9.14 16.45
CA GLY A 193 -16.41 8.26 17.37
C GLY A 193 -16.30 8.76 18.81
N GLY A 194 -17.35 8.51 19.60
CA GLY A 194 -17.39 8.87 21.00
C GLY A 194 -16.50 7.97 21.86
N ASN A 195 -15.98 8.50 22.97
CA ASN A 195 -15.23 7.70 23.93
C ASN A 195 -16.15 6.77 24.71
N GLY A 196 -15.63 5.62 25.11
CA GLY A 196 -16.28 4.73 26.05
C GLY A 196 -16.32 5.31 27.46
N GLY A 197 -17.38 4.99 28.20
CA GLY A 197 -17.55 5.39 29.58
C GLY A 197 -16.69 4.56 30.53
N ARG A 198 -16.31 5.16 31.66
CA ARG A 198 -15.55 4.46 32.69
C ARG A 198 -16.41 3.42 33.43
N GLY A 199 -15.84 2.26 33.72
CA GLY A 199 -16.44 1.25 34.60
C GLY A 199 -16.43 1.64 36.08
N GLY A 200 -17.23 0.94 36.88
CA GLY A 200 -17.42 1.22 38.30
C GLY A 200 -16.15 1.06 39.12
N VAL A 201 -16.00 1.86 40.18
CA VAL A 201 -14.79 1.92 41.02
C VAL A 201 -14.35 0.56 41.55
N PHE A 202 -15.29 -0.28 41.99
CA PHE A 202 -15.05 -1.57 42.62
C PHE A 202 -15.34 -2.77 41.71
N ALA A 203 -16.28 -2.62 40.78
CA ALA A 203 -16.62 -3.68 39.84
C ALA A 203 -17.29 -3.10 38.59
N GLY A 204 -16.92 -3.68 37.45
CA GLY A 204 -17.48 -3.37 36.14
C GLY A 204 -16.45 -3.03 35.09
N ASN A 205 -16.88 -3.13 33.84
CA ASN A 205 -16.04 -2.96 32.67
C ASN A 205 -16.07 -1.51 32.18
N GLY A 206 -14.99 -1.08 31.54
CA GLY A 206 -15.02 0.12 30.72
C GLY A 206 -15.83 -0.11 29.44
N GLY A 207 -16.53 0.92 28.96
CA GLY A 207 -17.24 0.87 27.69
C GLY A 207 -16.29 0.99 26.50
N SER A 208 -16.66 0.44 25.34
CA SER A 208 -15.87 0.58 24.11
C SER A 208 -15.95 1.99 23.55
N GLY A 209 -14.89 2.46 22.89
CA GLY A 209 -14.95 3.63 22.02
C GLY A 209 -15.78 3.35 20.77
N GLY A 210 -16.43 4.38 20.23
CA GLY A 210 -17.17 4.33 18.97
C GLY A 210 -16.23 4.43 17.77
N ALA A 211 -16.62 3.79 16.65
CA ALA A 211 -15.87 3.95 15.40
C ALA A 211 -15.97 5.39 14.86
N GLY A 212 -14.94 5.86 14.17
CA GLY A 212 -14.97 7.11 13.43
C GLY A 212 -15.81 7.00 12.15
N GLY A 213 -16.40 8.11 11.72
CA GLY A 213 -17.24 8.14 10.53
C GLY A 213 -16.44 8.17 9.24
N ALA A 214 -16.86 7.35 8.28
CA ALA A 214 -16.23 7.28 6.95
C ALA A 214 -16.56 8.50 6.07
N VAL A 215 -15.74 8.72 5.04
CA VAL A 215 -15.89 9.76 4.00
C VAL A 215 -15.60 9.19 2.61
N THR A 216 -16.17 9.76 1.55
CA THR A 216 -15.95 9.31 0.15
C THR A 216 -15.51 10.42 -0.82
N GLY A 217 -15.40 11.66 -0.35
CA GLY A 217 -14.98 12.80 -1.17
C GLY A 217 -13.47 12.94 -1.29
N THR A 218 -13.02 13.64 -2.35
CA THR A 218 -11.61 13.94 -2.61
C THR A 218 -11.00 14.79 -1.51
N GLY A 219 -9.82 14.40 -1.02
CA GLY A 219 -9.06 15.14 -0.01
C GLY A 219 -9.70 15.15 1.37
N LEU A 220 -10.74 14.35 1.61
CA LEU A 220 -11.43 14.32 2.91
C LEU A 220 -10.69 13.44 3.91
N VAL A 221 -10.75 13.85 5.18
CA VAL A 221 -10.25 13.10 6.32
C VAL A 221 -11.42 12.43 7.01
N ALA A 222 -11.33 11.12 7.21
CA ALA A 222 -12.32 10.37 7.96
C ALA A 222 -12.18 10.58 9.46
N GLY A 223 -13.26 10.35 10.21
CA GLY A 223 -13.28 10.58 11.64
C GLY A 223 -12.36 9.61 12.40
N ALA A 224 -11.73 10.08 13.48
CA ALA A 224 -10.99 9.19 14.38
C ALA A 224 -11.92 8.30 15.21
N GLY A 225 -11.45 7.13 15.59
CA GLY A 225 -12.13 6.28 16.57
C GLY A 225 -12.03 6.85 17.99
N GLY A 226 -13.06 6.61 18.79
CA GLY A 226 -13.10 7.01 20.19
C GLY A 226 -12.20 6.13 21.06
N THR A 227 -11.70 6.68 22.16
CA THR A 227 -10.93 5.90 23.14
C THR A 227 -11.83 4.94 23.93
N GLY A 228 -11.29 3.79 24.33
CA GLY A 228 -11.95 2.87 25.24
C GLY A 228 -11.98 3.41 26.67
N GLY A 229 -13.03 3.09 27.41
CA GLY A 229 -13.19 3.50 28.81
C GLY A 229 -12.29 2.70 29.75
N ASP A 230 -11.74 3.36 30.76
CA ASP A 230 -10.97 2.69 31.81
C ASP A 230 -11.88 1.86 32.74
N THR A 231 -11.26 0.93 33.47
CA THR A 231 -11.92 0.31 34.64
C THR A 231 -11.82 1.20 35.89
N GLY A 232 -12.52 0.80 36.96
CA GLY A 232 -12.39 1.41 38.27
C GLY A 232 -11.04 1.12 38.95
N THR A 233 -10.63 2.01 39.86
CA THR A 233 -9.32 1.94 40.55
C THR A 233 -9.10 0.65 41.35
N PHE A 234 -10.17 0.02 41.85
CA PHE A 234 -10.16 -1.20 42.65
C PHE A 234 -10.93 -2.35 41.98
N SER A 235 -11.10 -2.30 40.66
CA SER A 235 -11.98 -3.23 39.95
C SER A 235 -11.48 -4.67 40.03
N ILE A 236 -12.35 -5.59 40.46
CA ILE A 236 -12.12 -7.04 40.44
C ILE A 236 -12.65 -7.59 39.12
N MET A 237 -11.81 -8.31 38.37
CA MET A 237 -12.12 -8.91 37.05
C MET A 237 -12.56 -7.89 35.99
N GLY A 238 -12.28 -6.61 36.19
CA GLY A 238 -12.68 -5.55 35.26
C GLY A 238 -11.90 -5.61 33.95
N VAL A 239 -12.62 -5.54 32.83
CA VAL A 239 -12.03 -5.39 31.49
C VAL A 239 -12.21 -3.95 31.03
N ALA A 240 -11.12 -3.30 30.63
CA ALA A 240 -11.17 -1.96 30.07
C ALA A 240 -11.68 -2.00 28.62
N GLY A 241 -12.32 -0.92 28.21
CA GLY A 241 -12.92 -0.82 26.89
C GLY A 241 -11.88 -0.81 25.79
N ARG A 242 -12.22 -1.39 24.62
CA ARG A 242 -11.40 -1.25 23.42
C ARG A 242 -11.57 0.14 22.82
N GLY A 243 -10.53 0.64 22.16
CA GLY A 243 -10.64 1.80 21.28
C GLY A 243 -11.49 1.49 20.05
N GLY A 244 -12.18 2.49 19.53
CA GLY A 244 -12.91 2.40 18.27
C GLY A 244 -11.97 2.47 17.07
N SER A 245 -12.34 1.84 15.97
CA SER A 245 -11.59 1.97 14.71
C SER A 245 -11.72 3.38 14.13
N GLY A 246 -10.72 3.81 13.38
CA GLY A 246 -10.83 5.00 12.53
C GLY A 246 -11.83 4.81 11.39
N GLY A 247 -12.41 5.90 10.91
CA GLY A 247 -13.29 5.89 9.73
C GLY A 247 -12.49 5.68 8.45
N ALA A 248 -13.10 5.05 7.45
CA ALA A 248 -12.48 4.84 6.15
C ALA A 248 -12.60 6.08 5.23
N ALA A 249 -11.64 6.28 4.34
CA ALA A 249 -11.65 7.32 3.32
C ALA A 249 -11.63 6.74 1.90
N GLY A 250 -12.73 6.86 1.16
CA GLY A 250 -12.89 6.27 -0.18
C GLY A 250 -12.44 7.15 -1.35
N GLY A 251 -12.26 8.46 -1.13
CA GLY A 251 -11.93 9.42 -2.19
C GLY A 251 -10.42 9.53 -2.45
N ASN A 252 -10.07 10.01 -3.65
CA ASN A 252 -8.67 10.34 -4.00
C ASN A 252 -8.11 11.35 -3.01
N TYR A 253 -6.84 11.20 -2.62
CA TYR A 253 -6.14 11.98 -1.61
C TYR A 253 -6.80 11.96 -0.21
N GLY A 254 -7.69 11.00 0.03
CA GLY A 254 -8.35 10.84 1.32
C GLY A 254 -7.39 10.41 2.42
N THR A 255 -7.73 10.69 3.67
CA THR A 255 -6.98 10.19 4.84
C THR A 255 -7.91 9.41 5.74
N GLY A 256 -7.56 8.15 6.02
CA GLY A 256 -8.26 7.33 6.99
C GLY A 256 -8.13 7.92 8.39
N GLY A 257 -9.17 7.76 9.22
CA GLY A 257 -9.15 8.26 10.59
C GLY A 257 -8.20 7.45 11.46
N ALA A 258 -7.59 8.06 12.47
CA ALA A 258 -6.82 7.28 13.45
C ALA A 258 -7.72 6.37 14.29
N GLY A 259 -7.22 5.21 14.70
CA GLY A 259 -7.85 4.35 15.69
C GLY A 259 -7.75 4.94 17.10
N GLY A 260 -8.76 4.69 17.92
CA GLY A 260 -8.79 5.13 19.32
C GLY A 260 -7.88 4.29 20.21
N ALA A 261 -7.33 4.86 21.27
CA ALA A 261 -6.58 4.10 22.26
C ALA A 261 -7.51 3.16 23.06
N GLY A 262 -6.97 2.02 23.51
CA GLY A 262 -7.64 1.15 24.47
C GLY A 262 -7.65 1.74 25.88
N GLY A 263 -8.66 1.38 26.67
CA GLY A 263 -8.80 1.80 28.06
C GLY A 263 -7.80 1.10 28.99
N ASN A 264 -7.46 1.74 30.09
CA ASN A 264 -6.51 1.25 31.09
C ASN A 264 -7.21 0.45 32.21
N THR A 265 -6.45 -0.42 32.88
CA THR A 265 -6.92 -1.01 34.15
C THR A 265 -6.63 -0.08 35.34
N GLY A 266 -7.45 -0.18 36.38
CA GLY A 266 -7.24 0.56 37.62
C GLY A 266 -5.98 0.12 38.37
N LEU A 267 -5.47 1.02 39.23
CA LEU A 267 -4.22 0.84 39.98
C LEU A 267 -4.12 -0.50 40.73
N PHE A 268 -5.22 -0.94 41.35
CA PHE A 268 -5.31 -2.16 42.16
C PHE A 268 -6.21 -3.22 41.53
N SER A 269 -6.30 -3.23 40.20
CA SER A 269 -7.16 -4.21 39.53
C SER A 269 -6.65 -5.64 39.75
N VAL A 270 -7.55 -6.57 40.06
CA VAL A 270 -7.22 -7.97 40.27
C VAL A 270 -7.86 -8.80 39.16
N PHE A 271 -7.04 -9.55 38.41
CA PHE A 271 -7.45 -10.34 37.23
C PHE A 271 -8.12 -9.50 36.13
N GLY A 272 -7.69 -8.24 35.99
CA GLY A 272 -8.21 -7.32 34.97
C GLY A 272 -7.54 -7.50 33.60
N GLN A 273 -8.09 -6.83 32.59
CA GLN A 273 -7.46 -6.73 31.27
C GLN A 273 -7.57 -5.31 30.73
N ALA A 274 -6.46 -4.77 30.23
CA ALA A 274 -6.49 -3.48 29.54
C ALA A 274 -7.06 -3.64 28.12
N GLY A 275 -7.67 -2.59 27.60
CA GLY A 275 -8.36 -2.60 26.32
C GLY A 275 -7.40 -2.57 25.15
N ALA A 276 -7.73 -3.24 24.05
CA ALA A 276 -6.99 -3.09 22.81
C ALA A 276 -7.20 -1.69 22.19
N GLY A 277 -6.20 -1.18 21.50
CA GLY A 277 -6.36 -0.04 20.60
C GLY A 277 -7.23 -0.41 19.39
N GLY A 278 -7.89 0.59 18.81
CA GLY A 278 -8.64 0.44 17.57
C GLY A 278 -7.72 0.54 16.36
N ASP A 279 -8.09 -0.12 15.27
CA ASP A 279 -7.34 -0.04 14.01
C ASP A 279 -7.53 1.33 13.35
N GLY A 280 -6.52 1.76 12.62
CA GLY A 280 -6.60 2.92 11.76
C GLY A 280 -7.55 2.68 10.58
N GLY A 281 -8.20 3.74 10.13
CA GLY A 281 -9.11 3.71 8.99
C GLY A 281 -8.38 3.46 7.68
N SER A 282 -8.95 2.60 6.84
CA SER A 282 -8.44 2.36 5.49
C SER A 282 -8.70 3.55 4.57
N ALA A 283 -7.78 3.82 3.65
CA ALA A 283 -7.94 4.83 2.62
C ALA A 283 -7.65 4.21 1.24
N THR A 284 -8.66 4.18 0.37
CA THR A 284 -8.65 3.35 -0.86
C THR A 284 -8.57 4.15 -2.15
N GLY A 285 -8.57 5.49 -2.08
CA GLY A 285 -8.43 6.34 -3.25
C GLY A 285 -6.98 6.55 -3.67
N TYR A 286 -6.75 7.04 -4.89
CA TYR A 286 -5.40 7.37 -5.32
C TYR A 286 -4.73 8.32 -4.33
N ALA A 287 -3.47 8.08 -4.06
CA ALA A 287 -2.68 8.92 -3.19
C ALA A 287 -3.23 9.08 -1.76
N ALA A 288 -4.14 8.20 -1.34
CA ALA A 288 -4.76 8.23 -0.04
C ALA A 288 -3.84 7.64 1.04
N ILE A 289 -4.01 8.11 2.26
CA ILE A 289 -3.16 7.79 3.42
C ILE A 289 -3.99 7.05 4.45
N GLY A 290 -3.53 5.89 4.90
CA GLY A 290 -4.18 5.12 5.95
C GLY A 290 -4.06 5.83 7.30
N GLY A 291 -5.07 5.68 8.16
CA GLY A 291 -5.02 6.25 9.51
C GLY A 291 -4.12 5.44 10.44
N ASP A 292 -3.53 6.08 11.45
CA ASP A 292 -2.71 5.37 12.44
C ASP A 292 -3.56 4.46 13.34
N GLY A 293 -2.99 3.34 13.79
CA GLY A 293 -3.59 2.46 14.80
C GLY A 293 -3.47 3.04 16.20
N GLY A 294 -4.49 2.81 17.03
CA GLY A 294 -4.51 3.25 18.43
C GLY A 294 -3.60 2.39 19.32
N SER A 295 -3.01 2.99 20.36
CA SER A 295 -2.24 2.22 21.34
C SER A 295 -3.14 1.34 22.21
N GLY A 296 -2.62 0.17 22.61
CA GLY A 296 -3.24 -0.65 23.64
C GLY A 296 -3.19 0.03 25.01
N GLY A 297 -4.22 -0.25 25.82
CA GLY A 297 -4.33 0.26 27.18
C GLY A 297 -3.28 -0.32 28.10
N ILE A 298 -2.89 0.45 29.11
CA ILE A 298 -1.88 0.08 30.09
C ILE A 298 -2.55 -0.46 31.35
N SER A 299 -1.92 -1.45 31.97
CA SER A 299 -2.35 -1.97 33.25
C SER A 299 -1.91 -1.11 34.44
N GLY A 300 -2.71 -1.10 35.50
CA GLY A 300 -2.37 -0.43 36.76
C GLY A 300 -1.06 -0.95 37.39
N ALA A 301 -0.27 -0.07 37.99
CA ALA A 301 1.07 -0.46 38.47
C ALA A 301 1.09 -1.58 39.54
N LEU A 302 0.00 -1.76 40.28
CA LEU A 302 -0.14 -2.76 41.35
C LEU A 302 -1.17 -3.85 41.00
N SER A 303 -1.54 -3.97 39.73
CA SER A 303 -2.56 -4.90 39.28
C SER A 303 -2.01 -6.28 38.93
N ILE A 304 -2.90 -7.27 38.93
CA ILE A 304 -2.71 -8.55 38.24
C ILE A 304 -3.51 -8.45 36.95
N SER A 305 -2.89 -7.92 35.90
CA SER A 305 -3.57 -7.71 34.61
C SER A 305 -2.58 -7.59 33.45
N ASP A 306 -3.07 -8.01 32.29
CA ASP A 306 -2.37 -7.92 31.01
C ASP A 306 -2.54 -6.55 30.37
N GLY A 307 -1.53 -6.13 29.61
CA GLY A 307 -1.60 -4.96 28.75
C GLY A 307 -2.45 -5.20 27.50
N GLY A 308 -3.07 -4.15 26.96
CA GLY A 308 -3.89 -4.24 25.76
C GLY A 308 -3.04 -4.30 24.49
N ALA A 309 -3.52 -4.99 23.45
CA ALA A 309 -2.86 -4.97 22.15
C ALA A 309 -2.98 -3.59 21.47
N GLY A 310 -1.99 -3.20 20.67
CA GLY A 310 -2.10 -2.06 19.77
C GLY A 310 -2.95 -2.38 18.53
N GLY A 311 -3.62 -1.37 17.99
CA GLY A 311 -4.37 -1.47 16.73
C GLY A 311 -3.44 -1.44 15.52
N ALA A 312 -3.86 -2.08 14.43
CA ALA A 312 -3.15 -2.01 13.16
C ALA A 312 -3.23 -0.60 12.55
N GLY A 313 -2.20 -0.21 11.81
CA GLY A 313 -2.27 0.93 10.92
C GLY A 313 -3.23 0.65 9.77
N GLY A 314 -4.03 1.64 9.39
CA GLY A 314 -4.95 1.54 8.27
C GLY A 314 -4.20 1.35 6.96
N ALA A 315 -4.76 0.57 6.05
CA ALA A 315 -4.26 0.50 4.69
C ALA A 315 -4.38 1.88 4.03
N GLY A 316 -3.37 2.28 3.26
CA GLY A 316 -3.42 3.50 2.47
C GLY A 316 -2.67 3.26 1.18
N VAL A 317 -3.24 3.77 0.10
CA VAL A 317 -2.71 3.48 -1.23
C VAL A 317 -1.35 4.15 -1.43
N ARG A 318 -1.10 5.34 -0.87
CA ARG A 318 0.24 5.97 -0.89
C ARG A 318 1.11 5.58 0.29
N PHE A 319 0.52 5.67 1.47
CA PHE A 319 1.16 5.30 2.74
C PHE A 319 0.09 4.71 3.63
N GLY A 320 0.37 3.57 4.23
CA GLY A 320 -0.42 3.08 5.34
C GLY A 320 -0.15 3.85 6.63
N GLY A 321 -1.05 3.70 7.58
CA GLY A 321 -0.89 4.28 8.90
C GLY A 321 0.16 3.54 9.75
N GLN A 322 0.70 4.24 10.73
CA GLN A 322 1.56 3.63 11.73
C GLN A 322 0.77 2.66 12.62
N ALA A 323 1.44 1.60 13.06
CA ALA A 323 0.86 0.69 14.01
C ALA A 323 0.78 1.27 15.43
N GLY A 324 -0.25 0.89 16.15
CA GLY A 324 -0.37 1.11 17.59
C GLY A 324 0.61 0.25 18.39
N ARG A 325 1.17 0.81 19.45
CA ARG A 325 1.99 0.05 20.42
C ARG A 325 1.11 -0.79 21.34
N GLY A 326 1.62 -1.94 21.76
CA GLY A 326 1.04 -2.71 22.86
C GLY A 326 1.21 -2.01 24.21
N GLY A 327 0.23 -2.16 25.08
CA GLY A 327 0.24 -1.62 26.44
C GLY A 327 1.05 -2.48 27.40
N ALA A 328 1.62 -1.87 28.43
CA ALA A 328 2.36 -2.58 29.47
C ALA A 328 1.41 -3.27 30.47
N ALA A 329 1.86 -4.40 31.03
CA ALA A 329 1.22 -5.07 32.16
C ALA A 329 1.54 -4.39 33.50
N GLY A 330 0.83 -4.83 34.55
CA GLY A 330 0.93 -4.30 35.91
C GLY A 330 2.05 -4.94 36.74
N LEU A 331 1.72 -5.40 37.95
CA LEU A 331 2.66 -6.13 38.80
C LEU A 331 2.88 -7.55 38.29
N ILE A 332 1.79 -8.22 37.90
CA ILE A 332 1.77 -9.55 37.29
C ILE A 332 0.90 -9.48 36.03
N GLY A 333 1.39 -10.02 34.92
CA GLY A 333 0.65 -10.08 33.66
C GLY A 333 1.56 -9.91 32.45
N ASN A 334 1.07 -10.21 31.27
CA ASN A 334 1.82 -10.10 30.03
C ASN A 334 1.60 -8.74 29.35
N GLY A 335 2.64 -8.22 28.71
CA GLY A 335 2.51 -7.05 27.85
C GLY A 335 1.63 -7.34 26.64
N GLY A 336 0.90 -6.34 26.18
CA GLY A 336 0.08 -6.46 24.97
C GLY A 336 0.94 -6.49 23.70
N GLY A 337 0.46 -7.18 22.65
CA GLY A 337 1.13 -7.18 21.35
C GLY A 337 1.06 -5.82 20.65
N GLY A 338 2.04 -5.49 19.82
CA GLY A 338 1.96 -4.34 18.90
C GLY A 338 1.08 -4.64 17.68
N GLY A 339 0.50 -3.60 17.08
CA GLY A 339 -0.28 -3.71 15.85
C GLY A 339 0.58 -3.89 14.60
N ALA A 340 -0.01 -4.36 13.50
CA ALA A 340 0.68 -4.39 12.21
C ALA A 340 0.75 -2.98 11.58
N GLY A 341 1.86 -2.64 10.92
CA GLY A 341 1.98 -1.40 10.15
C GLY A 341 1.23 -1.51 8.82
N GLY A 342 0.67 -0.41 8.34
CA GLY A 342 0.22 -0.33 6.94
C GLY A 342 1.40 -0.22 5.96
N TRP A 343 1.12 -0.13 4.65
CA TRP A 343 2.18 0.00 3.63
C TRP A 343 3.18 1.12 3.96
N GLY A 344 4.47 0.82 3.92
CA GLY A 344 5.57 1.71 4.28
C GLY A 344 5.73 2.00 5.78
N ALA A 345 4.83 1.50 6.63
CA ALA A 345 4.81 1.80 8.06
C ALA A 345 5.41 0.68 8.92
N VAL A 346 6.00 1.09 10.03
CA VAL A 346 6.66 0.17 10.97
C VAL A 346 5.61 -0.53 11.83
N GLY A 347 5.87 -1.79 12.15
CA GLY A 347 5.06 -2.55 13.09
C GLY A 347 5.13 -1.99 14.52
N GLY A 348 4.06 -2.16 15.28
CA GLY A 348 3.94 -1.64 16.63
C GLY A 348 4.88 -2.36 17.59
N ALA A 349 5.50 -1.64 18.52
CA ALA A 349 6.27 -2.29 19.57
C ALA A 349 5.33 -3.05 20.53
N GLY A 350 5.78 -4.22 21.00
CA GLY A 350 5.13 -4.95 22.08
C GLY A 350 5.26 -4.22 23.43
N GLY A 351 4.24 -4.38 24.27
CA GLY A 351 4.22 -3.84 25.62
C GLY A 351 5.12 -4.61 26.58
N ALA A 352 5.55 -3.95 27.66
CA ALA A 352 6.35 -4.64 28.69
C ALA A 352 5.49 -5.62 29.51
N GLY A 353 6.08 -6.74 29.92
CA GLY A 353 5.49 -7.65 30.90
C GLY A 353 5.38 -7.04 32.28
N GLY A 354 4.74 -7.77 33.20
CA GLY A 354 4.55 -7.35 34.57
C GLY A 354 5.87 -7.17 35.31
N LEU A 355 5.88 -6.26 36.29
CA LEU A 355 7.09 -5.94 37.05
C LEU A 355 7.72 -7.17 37.73
N LEU A 356 6.90 -8.05 38.32
CA LEU A 356 7.37 -9.25 39.02
C LEU A 356 7.34 -10.49 38.15
N VAL A 357 6.20 -10.74 37.50
CA VAL A 357 5.99 -11.92 36.67
C VAL A 357 5.20 -11.53 35.43
N GLY A 358 5.74 -11.82 34.26
CA GLY A 358 5.07 -11.49 33.03
C GLY A 358 5.99 -11.46 31.82
N ASN A 359 5.51 -12.00 30.72
CA ASN A 359 6.21 -11.95 29.45
C ASN A 359 6.01 -10.60 28.78
N GLY A 360 7.00 -10.17 28.01
CA GLY A 360 6.82 -9.06 27.08
C GLY A 360 5.85 -9.42 25.95
N GLY A 361 5.10 -8.43 25.47
CA GLY A 361 4.21 -8.59 24.31
C GLY A 361 4.98 -8.71 23.01
N ALA A 362 4.42 -9.40 22.02
CA ALA A 362 5.05 -9.51 20.70
C ALA A 362 5.05 -8.15 19.96
N GLY A 363 6.07 -7.89 19.15
CA GLY A 363 6.05 -6.80 18.19
C GLY A 363 5.14 -7.13 17.00
N GLY A 364 4.50 -6.12 16.41
CA GLY A 364 3.68 -6.30 15.22
C GLY A 364 4.50 -6.31 13.93
N ALA A 365 3.98 -6.92 12.86
CA ALA A 365 4.66 -6.92 11.56
C ALA A 365 4.72 -5.52 10.94
N GLY A 366 5.77 -5.22 10.19
CA GLY A 366 5.81 -4.05 9.31
C GLY A 366 4.97 -4.26 8.05
N GLY A 367 4.41 -3.21 7.49
CA GLY A 367 3.84 -3.29 6.13
C GLY A 367 4.94 -3.38 5.08
N ALA A 368 4.59 -3.57 3.80
CA ALA A 368 5.58 -3.58 2.71
C ALA A 368 6.45 -2.30 2.76
N GLY A 369 7.77 -2.43 2.76
CA GLY A 369 8.73 -1.32 2.98
C GLY A 369 8.95 -0.91 4.44
N GLY A 370 8.13 -1.40 5.36
CA GLY A 370 8.19 -1.13 6.79
C GLY A 370 8.92 -2.19 7.60
N ALA A 371 9.68 -1.76 8.59
CA ALA A 371 10.34 -2.68 9.53
C ALA A 371 9.34 -3.33 10.50
N GLY A 372 9.69 -4.51 11.00
CA GLY A 372 8.96 -5.15 12.07
C GLY A 372 9.10 -4.41 13.40
N GLY A 373 8.03 -4.45 14.20
CA GLY A 373 8.00 -3.88 15.54
C GLY A 373 8.87 -4.67 16.52
N ALA A 374 9.50 -3.97 17.46
CA ALA A 374 10.28 -4.61 18.52
C ALA A 374 9.39 -5.41 19.47
N GLY A 375 9.89 -6.55 19.96
CA GLY A 375 9.28 -7.28 21.06
C GLY A 375 9.36 -6.50 22.37
N GLY A 376 8.33 -6.61 23.20
CA GLY A 376 8.30 -6.06 24.55
C GLY A 376 9.25 -6.79 25.48
N ARG A 377 9.79 -6.10 26.48
CA ARG A 377 10.65 -6.73 27.50
C ARG A 377 9.83 -7.33 28.64
N ALA A 378 10.30 -8.43 29.23
CA ALA A 378 9.96 -8.81 30.59
C ALA A 378 10.86 -8.05 31.59
N LEU A 379 10.44 -7.94 32.86
CA LEU A 379 11.19 -7.20 33.89
C LEU A 379 11.95 -8.10 34.86
N LEU A 380 11.26 -8.81 35.76
CA LEU A 380 11.91 -9.65 36.77
C LEU A 380 11.89 -11.15 36.40
N VAL A 381 10.69 -11.71 36.24
CA VAL A 381 10.45 -13.08 35.76
C VAL A 381 9.56 -13.04 34.54
N GLY A 382 9.98 -13.70 33.46
CA GLY A 382 9.20 -13.83 32.23
C GLY A 382 10.08 -13.75 30.99
N ASP A 383 9.60 -14.30 29.89
CA ASP A 383 10.29 -14.24 28.61
C ASP A 383 10.07 -12.90 27.92
N GLY A 384 11.06 -12.45 27.16
CA GLY A 384 10.90 -11.33 26.25
C GLY A 384 9.94 -11.67 25.11
N GLY A 385 9.20 -10.68 24.63
CA GLY A 385 8.31 -10.84 23.49
C GLY A 385 9.10 -11.04 22.20
N ALA A 386 8.60 -11.89 21.29
CA ALA A 386 9.14 -11.99 19.95
C ALA A 386 8.94 -10.67 19.18
N ALA A 387 9.83 -10.35 18.26
CA ALA A 387 9.65 -9.21 17.38
C ALA A 387 8.73 -9.54 16.19
N GLY A 388 8.21 -8.50 15.55
CA GLY A 388 7.48 -8.63 14.29
C GLY A 388 8.41 -8.81 13.10
N ALA A 389 7.92 -9.48 12.06
CA ALA A 389 8.59 -9.55 10.77
C ALA A 389 8.60 -8.18 10.06
N GLY A 390 9.62 -7.91 9.25
CA GLY A 390 9.59 -6.80 8.31
C GLY A 390 8.75 -7.14 7.08
N GLY A 391 8.09 -6.14 6.47
CA GLY A 391 7.52 -6.30 5.13
C GLY A 391 8.62 -6.30 4.07
N ALA A 392 8.30 -6.49 2.78
CA ALA A 392 9.31 -6.50 1.71
C ALA A 392 10.23 -5.26 1.77
N ALA A 393 11.55 -5.44 1.60
CA ALA A 393 12.59 -4.44 1.84
C ALA A 393 12.69 -3.89 3.29
N GLY A 394 11.87 -4.36 4.22
CA GLY A 394 11.84 -3.99 5.62
C GLY A 394 12.60 -4.97 6.51
N GLN A 395 13.37 -4.44 7.45
CA GLN A 395 14.11 -5.26 8.42
C GLN A 395 13.18 -5.93 9.43
N GLY A 396 13.56 -7.10 9.93
CA GLY A 396 12.89 -7.71 11.06
C GLY A 396 13.07 -6.90 12.35
N GLY A 397 12.07 -6.92 13.24
CA GLY A 397 12.15 -6.25 14.54
C GLY A 397 13.14 -6.91 15.50
N ALA A 398 13.63 -6.17 16.49
CA ALA A 398 14.46 -6.75 17.56
C ALA A 398 13.59 -7.47 18.60
N GLY A 399 14.02 -8.65 19.05
CA GLY A 399 13.36 -9.38 20.13
C GLY A 399 13.47 -8.66 21.47
N GLY A 400 12.46 -8.81 22.32
CA GLY A 400 12.44 -8.21 23.65
C GLY A 400 13.36 -8.92 24.62
N ALA A 401 13.89 -8.20 25.62
CA ALA A 401 14.70 -8.81 26.67
C ALA A 401 13.85 -9.67 27.62
N GLY A 402 14.41 -10.79 28.10
CA GLY A 402 13.87 -11.59 29.19
C GLY A 402 14.01 -10.91 30.54
N GLY A 403 13.26 -11.41 31.54
CA GLY A 403 13.30 -10.90 32.91
C GLY A 403 14.68 -11.12 33.54
N VAL A 404 15.18 -10.13 34.28
CA VAL A 404 16.58 -10.11 34.75
C VAL A 404 16.96 -11.32 35.61
N LEU A 405 16.01 -11.93 36.33
CA LEU A 405 16.25 -13.11 37.16
C LEU A 405 16.06 -14.41 36.35
N VAL A 406 14.88 -14.56 35.76
CA VAL A 406 14.46 -15.76 35.01
C VAL A 406 13.68 -15.31 33.78
N GLY A 407 14.14 -15.72 32.61
CA GLY A 407 13.45 -15.37 31.37
C GLY A 407 14.37 -15.42 30.17
N ASN A 408 13.93 -16.07 29.10
CA ASN A 408 14.64 -16.05 27.83
C ASN A 408 14.39 -14.72 27.11
N GLY A 409 15.35 -14.31 26.30
CA GLY A 409 15.12 -13.24 25.33
C GLY A 409 14.15 -13.69 24.23
N GLY A 410 13.32 -12.77 23.75
CA GLY A 410 12.43 -13.01 22.63
C GLY A 410 13.21 -13.15 21.32
N ALA A 411 12.69 -13.95 20.39
CA ALA A 411 13.29 -14.07 19.06
C ALA A 411 13.21 -12.75 18.28
N GLY A 412 14.22 -12.48 17.46
CA GLY A 412 14.18 -11.42 16.45
C GLY A 412 13.23 -11.77 15.32
N GLY A 413 12.63 -10.76 14.71
CA GLY A 413 11.72 -10.92 13.58
C GLY A 413 12.48 -11.27 12.30
N THR A 414 11.85 -12.00 11.40
CA THR A 414 12.42 -12.24 10.07
C THR A 414 12.45 -10.95 9.25
N GLY A 415 13.46 -10.79 8.40
CA GLY A 415 13.47 -9.73 7.39
C GLY A 415 12.46 -10.01 6.30
N GLY A 416 11.94 -8.94 5.68
CA GLY A 416 11.27 -9.09 4.39
C GLY A 416 12.26 -9.38 3.27
N VAL A 417 11.74 -9.62 2.07
CA VAL A 417 12.56 -9.82 0.86
C VAL A 417 13.63 -8.73 0.74
N SER A 418 14.87 -9.13 0.43
CA SER A 418 16.04 -8.23 0.36
C SER A 418 16.40 -7.50 1.66
N ALA A 419 15.91 -7.95 2.82
CA ALA A 419 16.20 -7.36 4.12
C ALA A 419 16.69 -8.40 5.14
N GLY A 420 17.43 -7.91 6.14
CA GLY A 420 17.95 -8.72 7.24
C GLY A 420 16.90 -8.98 8.31
N GLY A 421 17.11 -10.07 9.05
CA GLY A 421 16.36 -10.32 10.27
C GLY A 421 16.81 -9.42 11.41
N GLY A 422 15.94 -9.27 12.41
CA GLY A 422 16.25 -8.51 13.62
C GLY A 422 17.06 -9.31 14.63
N ALA A 423 17.77 -8.61 15.51
CA ALA A 423 18.49 -9.25 16.60
C ALA A 423 17.54 -9.95 17.58
N GLY A 424 18.00 -11.07 18.17
CA GLY A 424 17.32 -11.66 19.31
C GLY A 424 17.47 -10.82 20.57
N GLY A 425 16.52 -10.92 21.48
CA GLY A 425 16.57 -10.26 22.77
C GLY A 425 17.56 -10.94 23.73
N GLN A 426 18.06 -10.19 24.70
CA GLN A 426 18.93 -10.75 25.75
C GLN A 426 18.14 -11.58 26.77
N GLY A 427 18.68 -12.70 27.20
CA GLY A 427 18.16 -13.48 28.32
C GLY A 427 18.54 -12.90 29.69
N GLY A 428 17.79 -13.28 30.72
CA GLY A 428 18.11 -12.99 32.11
C GLY A 428 19.22 -13.88 32.69
N LEU A 429 19.51 -13.73 33.98
CA LEU A 429 20.55 -14.48 34.69
C LEU A 429 20.45 -16.01 34.50
N LEU A 430 19.22 -16.53 34.48
CA LEU A 430 18.92 -17.96 34.28
C LEU A 430 18.28 -18.26 32.91
N GLY A 431 18.28 -17.29 31.99
CA GLY A 431 17.68 -17.39 30.67
C GLY A 431 18.71 -17.51 29.55
N ARG A 432 18.23 -17.83 28.35
CA ARG A 432 19.02 -17.79 27.12
C ARG A 432 18.66 -16.57 26.29
N ASP A 433 19.62 -16.08 25.52
CA ASP A 433 19.34 -15.08 24.49
C ASP A 433 18.40 -15.66 23.42
N GLY A 434 17.54 -14.81 22.89
CA GLY A 434 16.67 -15.13 21.78
C GLY A 434 17.48 -15.33 20.49
N LEU A 435 16.97 -16.17 19.60
CA LEU A 435 17.56 -16.31 18.28
C LEU A 435 17.37 -15.03 17.47
N ALA A 436 18.38 -14.66 16.67
CA ALA A 436 18.21 -13.64 15.65
C ALA A 436 17.23 -14.14 14.58
N GLY A 437 16.46 -13.22 14.01
CA GLY A 437 15.62 -13.52 12.87
C GLY A 437 16.44 -13.82 11.63
N THR A 438 15.90 -14.65 10.75
CA THR A 438 16.52 -14.91 9.45
C THR A 438 16.37 -13.71 8.53
N ALA A 439 17.32 -13.54 7.61
CA ALA A 439 17.10 -12.66 6.46
C ALA A 439 15.91 -13.15 5.63
N GLY A 440 15.28 -12.24 4.90
CA GLY A 440 14.25 -12.59 3.93
C GLY A 440 14.82 -13.27 2.69
N GLY A 441 13.90 -13.71 1.82
CA GLY A 441 14.24 -14.32 0.54
C GLY A 441 14.81 -13.33 -0.48
N ALA A 442 15.28 -13.87 -1.61
CA ALA A 442 15.69 -13.09 -2.75
C ALA A 442 14.47 -12.46 -3.46
N PRO A 443 14.63 -11.28 -4.10
CA PRO A 443 13.55 -10.57 -4.80
C PRO A 443 13.29 -11.15 -6.18
N VAL A 444 13.09 -12.47 -6.25
CA VAL A 444 13.04 -13.24 -7.50
C VAL A 444 11.61 -13.75 -7.74
N VAL A 445 11.16 -13.63 -8.97
CA VAL A 445 9.90 -14.22 -9.47
C VAL A 445 10.17 -15.08 -10.69
N GLY A 446 9.30 -16.05 -10.95
CA GLY A 446 9.39 -16.91 -12.13
C GLY A 446 9.08 -16.14 -13.41
N LEU A 447 9.84 -16.42 -14.46
CA LEU A 447 9.68 -15.91 -15.81
C LEU A 447 9.36 -17.09 -16.73
N THR A 448 8.36 -16.95 -17.59
CA THR A 448 7.99 -17.99 -18.57
C THR A 448 8.06 -17.41 -19.98
N TYR A 449 8.91 -17.98 -20.82
CA TYR A 449 8.96 -17.67 -22.24
C TYR A 449 7.95 -18.51 -23.03
N ASN A 450 7.12 -17.85 -23.84
CA ASN A 450 6.14 -18.52 -24.70
C ASN A 450 6.66 -18.64 -26.14
N LEU A 451 7.15 -19.83 -26.49
CA LEU A 451 7.66 -20.16 -27.83
C LEU A 451 6.65 -19.98 -28.97
N GLY A 452 5.34 -19.95 -28.68
CA GLY A 452 4.30 -19.79 -29.70
C GLY A 452 3.93 -18.34 -30.00
N ALA A 453 4.34 -17.41 -29.13
CA ALA A 453 3.96 -16.00 -29.20
C ALA A 453 5.13 -15.03 -29.02
N ASP A 454 6.32 -15.55 -28.71
CA ASP A 454 7.60 -14.82 -28.62
C ASP A 454 7.65 -13.66 -27.63
N PHE A 455 7.00 -13.84 -26.48
CA PHE A 455 7.13 -12.94 -25.35
C PHE A 455 7.33 -13.71 -24.04
N MET A 456 7.82 -12.99 -23.04
CA MET A 456 8.01 -13.52 -21.69
C MET A 456 6.91 -13.03 -20.76
N THR A 457 6.51 -13.86 -19.81
CA THR A 457 5.45 -13.55 -18.84
C THR A 457 5.88 -13.74 -17.41
N VAL A 458 5.33 -12.90 -16.54
CA VAL A 458 5.38 -13.01 -15.09
C VAL A 458 3.96 -13.14 -14.53
N ALA A 459 3.84 -13.67 -13.32
CA ALA A 459 2.58 -13.65 -12.58
C ALA A 459 2.57 -12.46 -11.61
N LEU A 460 1.43 -11.80 -11.47
CA LEU A 460 1.20 -10.76 -10.46
C LEU A 460 -0.26 -10.79 -9.98
N THR A 461 -0.53 -10.17 -8.84
CA THR A 461 -1.88 -10.06 -8.27
C THR A 461 -2.30 -8.59 -8.20
N VAL A 462 -3.49 -8.25 -8.69
CA VAL A 462 -4.07 -6.91 -8.66
C VAL A 462 -5.19 -6.87 -7.62
N ASN A 463 -5.00 -6.18 -6.49
CA ASN A 463 -5.98 -6.12 -5.38
C ASN A 463 -6.63 -7.50 -5.06
N GLY A 464 -5.82 -8.55 -4.97
CA GLY A 464 -6.25 -9.93 -4.67
C GLY A 464 -6.65 -10.78 -5.88
N THR A 465 -6.79 -10.20 -7.08
CA THR A 465 -7.07 -10.93 -8.33
C THR A 465 -5.78 -11.34 -9.01
N GLN A 466 -5.53 -12.65 -9.12
CA GLN A 466 -4.31 -13.17 -9.73
C GLN A 466 -4.36 -13.10 -11.27
N LEU A 467 -3.31 -12.53 -11.85
CA LEU A 467 -3.01 -12.55 -13.28
C LEU A 467 -1.80 -13.47 -13.50
N PRO A 468 -2.00 -14.71 -13.96
CA PRO A 468 -0.93 -15.72 -14.03
C PRO A 468 0.03 -15.53 -15.21
N GLN A 469 -0.39 -14.76 -16.22
CA GLN A 469 0.39 -14.50 -17.42
C GLN A 469 0.23 -13.03 -17.76
N VAL A 470 1.22 -12.22 -17.37
CA VAL A 470 1.36 -10.82 -17.75
C VAL A 470 2.66 -10.69 -18.51
N GLU A 471 2.59 -10.21 -19.74
CA GLU A 471 3.78 -9.96 -20.55
C GLU A 471 4.69 -8.94 -19.85
N ILE A 472 5.99 -9.20 -19.84
CA ILE A 472 6.99 -8.22 -19.38
C ILE A 472 7.64 -7.57 -20.60
N ASP A 473 7.40 -6.28 -20.78
CA ASP A 473 7.74 -5.55 -21.99
C ASP A 473 8.66 -4.36 -21.68
N THR A 474 9.93 -4.45 -22.07
CA THR A 474 10.89 -3.35 -21.93
C THR A 474 10.70 -2.26 -22.99
N GLY A 475 9.92 -2.55 -24.04
CA GLY A 475 9.53 -1.63 -25.10
C GLY A 475 8.31 -0.76 -24.78
N SER A 476 7.74 -0.83 -23.58
CA SER A 476 6.62 0.04 -23.19
C SER A 476 6.67 0.42 -21.70
N ALA A 477 5.75 1.30 -21.26
CA ALA A 477 5.62 1.71 -19.86
C ALA A 477 4.18 1.53 -19.35
N GLY A 478 4.07 1.04 -18.12
CA GLY A 478 2.79 0.89 -17.42
C GLY A 478 2.14 -0.47 -17.63
N LEU A 479 1.23 -0.81 -16.73
CA LEU A 479 0.45 -2.05 -16.81
C LEU A 479 -0.90 -1.77 -17.47
N ILE A 480 -1.19 -2.46 -18.56
CA ILE A 480 -2.47 -2.44 -19.25
C ILE A 480 -3.15 -3.80 -19.08
N VAL A 481 -4.40 -3.80 -18.59
CA VAL A 481 -5.18 -5.03 -18.35
C VAL A 481 -6.61 -4.86 -18.85
N PRO A 482 -7.21 -5.82 -19.56
CA PRO A 482 -8.61 -5.74 -19.93
C PRO A 482 -9.54 -5.88 -18.71
N ILE A 483 -10.64 -5.13 -18.69
CA ILE A 483 -11.65 -5.21 -17.63
C ILE A 483 -12.24 -6.61 -17.46
N THR A 484 -12.19 -7.45 -18.51
CA THR A 484 -12.62 -8.85 -18.47
C THR A 484 -11.82 -9.70 -17.48
N LEU A 485 -10.57 -9.35 -17.20
CA LEU A 485 -9.72 -10.02 -16.20
C LEU A 485 -9.86 -9.43 -14.79
N LEU A 486 -10.51 -8.27 -14.66
CA LEU A 486 -10.60 -7.51 -13.40
C LEU A 486 -12.03 -7.20 -12.97
N LYS A 487 -13.03 -7.89 -13.55
CA LYS A 487 -14.45 -7.56 -13.42
C LYS A 487 -14.94 -7.47 -11.97
N ASP A 488 -14.46 -8.37 -11.11
CA ASP A 488 -14.83 -8.45 -9.70
C ASP A 488 -13.75 -7.86 -8.78
N THR A 489 -12.72 -7.24 -9.36
CA THR A 489 -11.62 -6.61 -8.62
C THR A 489 -12.04 -5.23 -8.11
N PRO A 490 -11.87 -4.93 -6.81
CA PRO A 490 -12.13 -3.61 -6.27
C PRO A 490 -11.00 -2.64 -6.65
N LEU A 491 -11.06 -2.06 -7.85
CA LEU A 491 -10.00 -1.18 -8.40
C LEU A 491 -9.91 0.19 -7.72
N GLY A 492 -10.88 0.54 -6.88
CA GLY A 492 -11.00 1.87 -6.27
C GLY A 492 -11.51 2.93 -7.24
N PRO A 493 -11.56 4.21 -6.83
CA PRO A 493 -11.93 5.31 -7.70
C PRO A 493 -10.89 5.48 -8.83
N SER A 494 -11.35 5.84 -10.03
CA SER A 494 -10.45 6.18 -11.13
C SER A 494 -9.75 7.52 -10.88
N LEU A 495 -8.65 7.74 -11.60
CA LEU A 495 -7.97 9.05 -11.64
C LEU A 495 -8.70 10.09 -12.49
N GLY A 496 -9.76 9.69 -13.20
CA GLY A 496 -10.37 10.50 -14.25
C GLY A 496 -9.49 10.66 -15.49
N VAL A 497 -8.38 9.91 -15.56
CA VAL A 497 -7.49 9.84 -16.71
C VAL A 497 -7.92 8.69 -17.60
N THR A 498 -8.00 8.96 -18.90
CA THR A 498 -8.36 7.99 -19.93
C THR A 498 -7.40 8.10 -21.10
N GLY A 499 -6.98 6.97 -21.66
CA GLY A 499 -6.11 6.94 -22.83
C GLY A 499 -6.61 5.93 -23.87
N MET A 500 -5.86 5.78 -24.95
CA MET A 500 -6.18 4.88 -26.05
C MET A 500 -4.90 4.28 -26.64
N ILE A 501 -4.97 2.99 -26.98
CA ILE A 501 -3.93 2.24 -27.71
C ILE A 501 -4.49 1.94 -29.11
N GLU A 502 -3.79 2.36 -30.16
CA GLU A 502 -4.19 2.14 -31.55
C GLU A 502 -3.28 1.09 -32.20
N TYR A 503 -3.88 0.01 -32.69
CA TYR A 503 -3.18 -1.03 -33.44
C TYR A 503 -3.41 -0.82 -34.94
N GLY A 504 -2.40 -0.24 -35.58
CA GLY A 504 -2.43 0.11 -37.00
C GLY A 504 -3.70 0.86 -37.38
N ASP A 505 -4.27 0.53 -38.53
CA ASP A 505 -5.49 1.19 -39.03
C ASP A 505 -6.77 0.41 -38.68
N TRP A 506 -6.72 -0.54 -37.74
CA TRP A 506 -7.84 -1.48 -37.54
C TRP A 506 -8.49 -1.44 -36.15
N GLY A 507 -7.76 -1.14 -35.08
CA GLY A 507 -8.27 -1.33 -33.71
C GLY A 507 -7.86 -0.20 -32.76
N ARG A 508 -8.81 0.27 -31.94
CA ARG A 508 -8.59 1.27 -30.87
C ARG A 508 -9.09 0.74 -29.55
N PHE A 509 -8.24 0.80 -28.52
CA PHE A 509 -8.47 0.19 -27.23
C PHE A 509 -8.35 1.28 -26.17
N TYR A 510 -9.49 1.71 -25.63
CA TYR A 510 -9.55 2.79 -24.67
C TYR A 510 -9.47 2.23 -23.26
N TYR A 511 -8.70 2.91 -22.41
CA TYR A 511 -8.51 2.52 -21.03
C TYR A 511 -8.80 3.67 -20.08
N THR A 512 -9.27 3.31 -18.90
CA THR A 512 -9.39 4.20 -17.74
C THR A 512 -8.30 3.88 -16.73
N VAL A 513 -7.66 4.89 -16.15
CA VAL A 513 -6.57 4.69 -15.19
C VAL A 513 -7.12 4.52 -13.76
N TYR A 514 -6.73 3.41 -13.13
CA TYR A 514 -7.00 3.06 -11.73
C TYR A 514 -5.69 2.90 -10.96
N THR A 515 -5.77 2.82 -9.62
CA THR A 515 -4.56 2.75 -8.78
C THR A 515 -4.59 1.62 -7.74
N PRO A 516 -4.77 0.36 -8.15
CA PRO A 516 -4.70 -0.77 -7.23
C PRO A 516 -3.28 -0.98 -6.68
N SER A 517 -3.20 -1.82 -5.64
CA SER A 517 -1.95 -2.48 -5.23
C SER A 517 -1.64 -3.65 -6.17
N LEU A 518 -0.36 -3.87 -6.44
CA LEU A 518 0.15 -5.00 -7.21
C LEU A 518 1.08 -5.82 -6.31
N ASP A 519 0.87 -7.14 -6.27
CA ASP A 519 1.75 -8.07 -5.56
C ASP A 519 2.42 -9.02 -6.57
N PHE A 520 3.75 -8.94 -6.64
CA PHE A 520 4.59 -9.80 -7.49
C PHE A 520 4.91 -11.15 -6.82
N GLY A 521 4.43 -11.39 -5.61
CA GLY A 521 4.74 -12.53 -4.77
C GLY A 521 5.79 -12.20 -3.72
N ASN A 522 5.93 -13.11 -2.74
CA ASN A 522 6.85 -12.97 -1.61
C ASN A 522 6.65 -11.67 -0.79
N GLY A 523 5.44 -11.08 -0.84
CA GLY A 523 5.10 -9.83 -0.16
C GLY A 523 5.68 -8.58 -0.82
N MET A 524 6.17 -8.69 -2.07
CA MET A 524 6.60 -7.56 -2.89
C MET A 524 5.38 -6.82 -3.43
N GLU A 525 4.71 -6.12 -2.52
CA GLU A 525 3.51 -5.35 -2.78
C GLU A 525 3.87 -3.88 -3.05
N THR A 526 3.40 -3.36 -4.17
CA THR A 526 3.57 -1.95 -4.55
C THR A 526 2.70 -1.04 -3.70
N ALA A 527 3.03 0.25 -3.67
CA ALA A 527 2.04 1.28 -3.38
C ALA A 527 0.94 1.31 -4.47
N ALA A 528 0.04 2.28 -4.37
CA ALA A 528 -0.87 2.72 -5.42
C ALA A 528 -0.15 2.77 -6.76
N THR A 529 -0.47 1.85 -7.66
CA THR A 529 0.17 1.82 -8.97
C THR A 529 -0.82 2.18 -10.03
N PRO A 530 -0.62 3.30 -10.76
CA PRO A 530 -1.42 3.63 -11.93
C PRO A 530 -1.36 2.49 -12.96
N ILE A 531 -2.52 1.91 -13.28
CA ILE A 531 -2.68 0.92 -14.34
C ILE A 531 -3.80 1.36 -15.28
N GLY A 532 -3.65 1.11 -16.57
CA GLY A 532 -4.72 1.29 -17.53
C GLY A 532 -5.61 0.05 -17.58
N VAL A 533 -6.91 0.23 -17.41
CA VAL A 533 -7.88 -0.85 -17.55
C VAL A 533 -8.71 -0.63 -18.81
N VAL A 534 -8.54 -1.51 -19.80
CA VAL A 534 -9.27 -1.41 -21.08
C VAL A 534 -10.73 -1.75 -20.85
N ASP A 535 -11.60 -0.77 -21.10
CA ASP A 535 -13.05 -0.85 -20.87
C ASP A 535 -13.88 -0.61 -22.14
N HIS A 536 -13.24 -0.18 -23.24
CA HIS A 536 -13.89 0.04 -24.52
C HIS A 536 -12.96 -0.26 -25.71
N ILE A 537 -13.51 -0.87 -26.77
CA ILE A 537 -12.77 -1.21 -28.00
C ILE A 537 -13.58 -0.77 -29.21
N GLU A 538 -12.89 -0.18 -30.18
CA GLU A 538 -13.41 0.12 -31.50
C GLU A 538 -12.61 -0.60 -32.59
N GLU A 539 -13.31 -0.99 -33.65
CA GLU A 539 -12.71 -1.55 -34.87
C GLU A 539 -13.08 -0.69 -36.07
N TRP A 540 -12.17 -0.56 -37.03
CA TRP A 540 -12.43 0.13 -38.29
C TRP A 540 -13.33 -0.70 -39.21
N ASP A 541 -14.52 -0.19 -39.50
CA ASP A 541 -15.39 -0.75 -40.54
C ASP A 541 -15.03 -0.13 -41.90
N ALA A 542 -14.35 -0.91 -42.75
CA ALA A 542 -13.95 -0.47 -44.09
C ALA A 542 -15.14 -0.20 -45.03
N LYS A 543 -16.31 -0.80 -44.80
CA LYS A 543 -17.51 -0.60 -45.62
C LYS A 543 -18.22 0.69 -45.23
N GLU A 544 -18.33 0.96 -43.94
CA GLU A 544 -18.99 2.15 -43.40
C GLU A 544 -18.04 3.35 -43.23
N LYS A 545 -16.73 3.12 -43.38
CA LYS A 545 -15.65 4.11 -43.19
C LYS A 545 -15.72 4.83 -41.84
N LYS A 546 -16.01 4.08 -40.78
CA LYS A 546 -16.09 4.61 -39.42
C LYS A 546 -15.61 3.57 -38.41
N TRP A 547 -15.23 4.06 -37.23
CA TRP A 547 -14.97 3.24 -36.07
C TRP A 547 -16.29 2.74 -35.47
N ILE A 548 -16.36 1.45 -35.16
CA ILE A 548 -17.52 0.82 -34.53
C ILE A 548 -17.11 0.13 -33.24
N THR A 549 -17.92 0.27 -32.20
CA THR A 549 -17.68 -0.39 -30.92
C THR A 549 -17.75 -1.90 -31.07
N VAL A 550 -16.73 -2.59 -30.57
CA VAL A 550 -16.66 -4.04 -30.48
C VAL A 550 -17.33 -4.49 -29.17
N PRO A 551 -18.44 -5.24 -29.22
CA PRO A 551 -19.09 -5.74 -28.01
C PRO A 551 -18.17 -6.63 -27.16
N GLN A 552 -18.25 -6.50 -25.84
CA GLN A 552 -17.35 -7.18 -24.90
C GLN A 552 -17.30 -8.71 -25.05
N HIS A 553 -18.41 -9.36 -25.43
CA HIS A 553 -18.45 -10.81 -25.66
C HIS A 553 -17.59 -11.28 -26.85
N LYS A 554 -17.18 -10.36 -27.73
CA LYS A 554 -16.28 -10.65 -28.86
C LYS A 554 -14.81 -10.50 -28.50
N TRP A 555 -14.49 -9.92 -27.34
CA TRP A 555 -13.10 -9.64 -26.96
C TRP A 555 -12.28 -10.92 -26.77
N THR A 556 -12.94 -12.06 -26.59
CA THR A 556 -12.30 -13.39 -26.53
C THR A 556 -11.98 -13.97 -27.91
N GLU A 557 -12.42 -13.34 -29.00
CA GLU A 557 -11.99 -13.75 -30.34
C GLU A 557 -10.49 -13.46 -30.49
N GLN A 558 -9.75 -14.42 -31.06
CA GLN A 558 -8.27 -14.44 -31.12
C GLN A 558 -7.67 -13.06 -31.46
N LYS A 559 -8.23 -12.39 -32.47
CA LYS A 559 -7.79 -11.06 -32.91
C LYS A 559 -7.73 -10.02 -31.78
N TYR A 560 -8.77 -9.94 -30.95
CA TYR A 560 -8.82 -8.98 -29.83
C TYR A 560 -8.15 -9.56 -28.60
N ALA A 561 -8.27 -10.87 -28.36
CA ALA A 561 -7.64 -11.52 -27.21
C ALA A 561 -6.11 -11.36 -27.23
N ASP A 562 -5.50 -11.47 -28.41
CA ASP A 562 -4.05 -11.26 -28.58
C ASP A 562 -3.66 -9.80 -28.33
N ALA A 563 -4.46 -8.83 -28.79
CA ALA A 563 -4.22 -7.40 -28.56
C ALA A 563 -4.55 -6.93 -27.12
N LEU A 564 -5.30 -7.74 -26.37
CA LEU A 564 -5.71 -7.51 -24.97
C LEU A 564 -4.91 -8.36 -23.98
N ALA A 565 -3.90 -9.09 -24.43
CA ALA A 565 -2.99 -9.77 -23.52
C ALA A 565 -2.49 -8.75 -22.50
N PRO A 566 -2.58 -9.03 -21.19
CA PRO A 566 -2.16 -8.07 -20.18
C PRO A 566 -0.64 -7.88 -20.28
N THR A 567 -0.22 -6.63 -20.45
CA THR A 567 1.18 -6.27 -20.68
C THR A 567 1.64 -5.29 -19.63
N MET A 568 2.78 -5.61 -19.01
CA MET A 568 3.50 -4.77 -18.07
C MET A 568 4.72 -4.17 -18.77
N GLY A 569 4.56 -2.93 -19.19
CA GLY A 569 5.64 -2.07 -19.63
C GLY A 569 6.56 -1.70 -18.47
N VAL A 570 7.85 -2.02 -18.58
CA VAL A 570 8.86 -1.78 -17.53
C VAL A 570 9.80 -0.61 -17.83
N ASP A 571 9.59 0.14 -18.91
CA ASP A 571 10.28 1.40 -19.13
C ASP A 571 9.91 2.46 -18.07
N PRO A 572 10.85 3.34 -17.62
CA PRO A 572 10.55 4.33 -16.60
C PRO A 572 9.41 5.27 -17.03
N TYR A 573 9.37 5.68 -18.31
CA TYR A 573 8.36 6.56 -18.86
C TYR A 573 8.49 6.68 -20.40
N THR A 574 7.42 6.36 -21.14
CA THR A 574 7.37 6.49 -22.61
C THR A 574 6.57 7.69 -23.12
N GLY A 575 6.05 8.55 -22.24
CA GLY A 575 5.15 9.66 -22.63
C GLY A 575 3.67 9.47 -22.24
N SER A 576 3.31 8.32 -21.68
CA SER A 576 1.94 7.96 -21.23
C SER A 576 1.59 8.46 -19.83
N ASP A 577 0.30 8.53 -19.50
CA ASP A 577 -0.16 8.86 -18.13
C ASP A 577 0.11 7.75 -17.08
N ILE A 578 0.76 6.66 -17.50
CA ILE A 578 1.17 5.51 -16.69
C ILE A 578 2.66 5.23 -16.89
N ALA A 579 3.32 4.71 -15.85
CA ALA A 579 4.75 4.42 -15.78
C ALA A 579 5.00 3.00 -15.28
N SER A 580 6.25 2.51 -15.35
CA SER A 580 6.59 1.16 -14.85
C SER A 580 6.07 0.91 -13.43
N PRO A 581 5.30 -0.17 -13.21
CA PRO A 581 4.91 -0.64 -11.88
C PRO A 581 6.07 -0.95 -10.93
N VAL A 582 7.28 -1.17 -11.44
CA VAL A 582 8.44 -1.49 -10.60
C VAL A 582 8.84 -0.27 -9.75
N LEU A 583 8.61 0.95 -10.25
CA LEU A 583 8.92 2.20 -9.56
C LEU A 583 8.10 2.41 -8.28
N THR A 584 6.98 1.70 -8.12
CA THR A 584 6.09 1.80 -6.95
C THR A 584 6.33 0.68 -5.93
N LEU A 585 7.31 -0.20 -6.16
CA LEU A 585 7.80 -1.14 -5.14
C LEU A 585 8.50 -0.40 -3.99
N PRO A 586 8.52 -0.98 -2.78
CA PRO A 586 9.12 -0.32 -1.63
C PRO A 586 10.65 -0.35 -1.64
N GLY A 587 11.26 0.77 -1.25
CA GLY A 587 12.68 0.85 -0.92
C GLY A 587 13.61 0.46 -2.09
N ALA A 588 14.57 -0.41 -1.81
CA ALA A 588 15.58 -0.82 -2.80
C ALA A 588 15.01 -1.68 -3.94
N LEU A 589 13.79 -2.22 -3.80
CA LEU A 589 13.16 -3.06 -4.84
C LEU A 589 12.77 -2.26 -6.09
N ALA A 590 12.55 -0.94 -5.95
CA ALA A 590 12.22 -0.05 -7.08
C ALA A 590 13.44 0.44 -7.88
N GLN A 591 14.65 -0.02 -7.56
CA GLN A 591 15.88 0.47 -8.22
C GLN A 591 16.03 0.00 -9.67
N GLY A 592 15.47 -1.17 -10.00
CA GLY A 592 15.61 -1.79 -11.31
C GLY A 592 15.05 -3.20 -11.34
N LEU A 593 15.28 -3.89 -12.46
CA LEU A 593 14.99 -5.31 -12.62
C LEU A 593 16.02 -6.00 -13.52
N LEU A 594 16.34 -7.25 -13.19
CA LEU A 594 17.12 -8.15 -14.05
C LEU A 594 16.16 -9.14 -14.71
N ILE A 595 16.17 -9.19 -16.04
CA ILE A 595 15.47 -10.24 -16.81
C ILE A 595 16.50 -11.30 -17.20
N ASP A 596 16.34 -12.52 -16.71
CA ASP A 596 17.23 -13.66 -16.97
C ASP A 596 16.40 -14.84 -17.49
N GLU A 597 16.14 -14.84 -18.80
CA GLU A 597 15.38 -15.89 -19.46
C GLU A 597 16.06 -17.27 -19.37
N PRO A 598 17.40 -17.39 -19.56
CA PRO A 598 18.08 -18.68 -19.41
C PRO A 598 17.92 -19.32 -18.02
N ALA A 599 17.78 -18.50 -16.96
CA ALA A 599 17.46 -18.97 -15.62
C ALA A 599 15.95 -19.02 -15.31
N GLY A 600 15.09 -18.55 -16.22
CA GLY A 600 13.64 -18.54 -16.07
C GLY A 600 13.17 -17.63 -14.94
N GLN A 601 13.81 -16.47 -14.74
CA GLN A 601 13.51 -15.60 -13.60
C GLN A 601 13.65 -14.10 -13.88
N VAL A 602 12.94 -13.30 -13.08
CA VAL A 602 13.14 -11.85 -12.96
C VAL A 602 13.55 -11.52 -11.54
N THR A 603 14.56 -10.67 -11.37
CA THR A 603 15.03 -10.20 -10.05
C THR A 603 14.80 -8.70 -9.91
N PHE A 604 14.09 -8.27 -8.87
CA PHE A 604 13.84 -6.85 -8.60
C PHE A 604 14.91 -6.20 -7.71
N GLY A 605 15.14 -4.91 -7.92
CA GLY A 605 16.04 -4.08 -7.10
C GLY A 605 17.41 -3.86 -7.73
N ALA A 606 18.46 -3.84 -6.89
CA ALA A 606 19.84 -3.66 -7.34
C ALA A 606 20.29 -4.81 -8.25
N ASN A 607 21.19 -4.53 -9.20
CA ASN A 607 21.76 -5.56 -10.05
C ASN A 607 22.49 -6.62 -9.19
N PRO A 608 22.06 -7.90 -9.20
CA PRO A 608 22.73 -8.93 -8.44
C PRO A 608 23.99 -9.46 -9.13
N LEU A 609 24.24 -9.09 -10.39
CA LEU A 609 25.36 -9.57 -11.20
C LEU A 609 26.47 -8.52 -11.35
N PRO A 610 27.72 -8.94 -11.57
CA PRO A 610 28.79 -8.04 -11.99
C PRO A 610 28.47 -7.48 -13.38
N GLU A 611 28.47 -6.15 -13.48
CA GLU A 611 28.18 -5.47 -14.75
C GLU A 611 29.21 -5.83 -15.84
N VAL A 612 28.74 -6.22 -17.02
CA VAL A 612 29.61 -6.52 -18.18
C VAL A 612 29.62 -5.37 -19.19
N THR A 613 28.47 -4.99 -19.76
CA THR A 613 28.41 -3.86 -20.68
C THR A 613 27.15 -3.02 -20.48
N ARG A 614 27.35 -1.72 -20.25
CA ARG A 614 26.29 -0.74 -19.98
C ARG A 614 25.98 0.09 -21.22
N VAL A 615 24.70 0.34 -21.44
CA VAL A 615 24.19 1.34 -22.40
C VAL A 615 23.24 2.33 -21.71
N PRO A 616 23.30 3.63 -22.06
CA PRO A 616 22.32 4.62 -21.57
C PRO A 616 20.94 4.41 -22.19
N GLY A 617 19.89 4.41 -21.37
CA GLY A 617 18.51 4.15 -21.79
C GLY A 617 18.27 2.75 -22.34
N TRP A 618 17.00 2.40 -22.57
CA TRP A 618 16.64 1.17 -23.29
C TRP A 618 15.42 1.32 -24.20
N PHE A 619 14.40 2.11 -23.85
CA PHE A 619 13.31 2.40 -24.79
C PHE A 619 13.76 3.36 -25.91
N TYR A 620 14.50 4.41 -25.53
CA TYR A 620 15.24 5.26 -26.45
C TYR A 620 16.72 5.21 -26.09
N THR A 621 17.47 4.38 -26.79
CA THR A 621 18.92 4.32 -26.73
C THR A 621 19.52 4.54 -28.11
N THR A 622 20.84 4.65 -28.17
CA THR A 622 21.58 4.82 -29.42
C THR A 622 22.67 3.75 -29.51
N LEU A 623 22.62 2.95 -30.57
CA LEU A 623 23.50 1.80 -30.78
C LEU A 623 24.22 1.89 -32.13
N SER A 624 25.22 1.05 -32.34
CA SER A 624 25.79 0.80 -33.67
C SER A 624 25.41 -0.59 -34.13
N VAL A 625 24.73 -0.67 -35.28
CA VAL A 625 24.16 -1.93 -35.81
C VAL A 625 24.80 -2.26 -37.13
N THR A 626 25.33 -3.48 -37.26
CA THR A 626 25.88 -4.00 -38.51
C THR A 626 25.01 -5.15 -39.01
N VAL A 627 24.48 -5.03 -40.22
CA VAL A 627 23.71 -6.07 -40.90
C VAL A 627 24.54 -6.63 -42.05
N THR A 628 24.77 -7.94 -42.04
CA THR A 628 25.59 -8.64 -43.04
C THR A 628 24.78 -9.73 -43.71
N TYR A 629 24.75 -9.74 -45.04
CA TYR A 629 24.17 -10.83 -45.82
C TYR A 629 25.09 -11.23 -46.97
N GLY A 630 25.48 -12.51 -46.98
CA GLY A 630 26.58 -12.99 -47.82
C GLY A 630 27.90 -12.37 -47.40
N SER A 631 28.59 -11.70 -48.32
CA SER A 631 29.87 -11.01 -48.08
C SER A 631 29.73 -9.49 -47.98
N VAL A 632 28.51 -8.96 -47.86
CA VAL A 632 28.23 -7.52 -47.87
C VAL A 632 27.64 -7.11 -46.52
N SER A 633 28.24 -6.11 -45.91
CA SER A 633 27.84 -5.55 -44.61
C SER A 633 27.45 -4.08 -44.76
N GLN A 634 26.44 -3.66 -44.00
CA GLN A 634 26.05 -2.27 -43.81
C GLN A 634 26.10 -1.97 -42.32
N THR A 635 26.91 -0.98 -41.92
CA THR A 635 26.97 -0.50 -40.53
C THR A 635 26.26 0.83 -40.43
N THR A 636 25.30 0.89 -39.52
CA THR A 636 24.61 2.12 -39.15
C THR A 636 25.12 2.57 -37.80
N HIS A 637 25.80 3.71 -37.77
CA HIS A 637 26.20 4.38 -36.54
C HIS A 637 25.06 5.27 -36.05
N ASN A 638 24.98 5.47 -34.73
CA ASN A 638 23.94 6.27 -34.09
C ASN A 638 22.51 5.84 -34.47
N ALA A 639 22.28 4.52 -34.54
CA ALA A 639 20.94 4.00 -34.73
C ALA A 639 20.12 4.26 -33.48
N THR A 640 19.03 5.04 -33.60
CA THR A 640 17.98 5.07 -32.57
C THR A 640 17.47 3.66 -32.38
N ALA A 641 17.49 3.19 -31.15
CA ALA A 641 17.23 1.80 -30.83
C ALA A 641 16.34 1.64 -29.59
N THR A 642 15.56 0.56 -29.59
CA THR A 642 14.78 0.07 -28.45
C THR A 642 15.26 -1.34 -28.12
N ILE A 643 15.65 -1.57 -26.86
CA ILE A 643 15.95 -2.90 -26.31
C ILE A 643 14.63 -3.42 -25.74
N ASP A 644 14.01 -4.34 -26.46
CA ASP A 644 12.58 -4.61 -26.38
C ASP A 644 12.30 -6.11 -26.23
N SER A 645 11.88 -6.54 -25.04
CA SER A 645 11.50 -7.93 -24.79
C SER A 645 10.16 -8.35 -25.41
N GLY A 646 9.28 -7.41 -25.77
CA GLY A 646 8.00 -7.65 -26.46
C GLY A 646 8.09 -7.56 -27.98
N GLY A 647 9.23 -7.14 -28.53
CA GLY A 647 9.43 -6.87 -29.96
C GLY A 647 9.54 -8.10 -30.89
N ILE A 648 9.22 -9.32 -30.43
CA ILE A 648 9.37 -10.60 -31.16
C ILE A 648 10.79 -10.73 -31.76
N GLY A 649 10.90 -10.75 -33.10
CA GLY A 649 12.15 -10.90 -33.86
C GLY A 649 12.97 -9.63 -34.03
N GLY A 650 12.44 -8.50 -33.57
CA GLY A 650 13.05 -7.19 -33.76
C GLY A 650 12.88 -6.62 -35.17
N GLY A 651 13.41 -5.42 -35.36
CA GLY A 651 13.18 -4.59 -36.52
C GLY A 651 14.41 -3.83 -36.98
N VAL A 652 14.61 -3.75 -38.29
CA VAL A 652 15.62 -2.88 -38.93
C VAL A 652 14.95 -1.97 -39.95
N SER A 653 15.45 -0.74 -40.12
CA SER A 653 14.96 0.12 -41.21
C SER A 653 15.61 -0.26 -42.54
N GLN A 654 14.96 0.09 -43.65
CA GLN A 654 15.51 -0.10 -45.01
C GLN A 654 16.94 0.48 -45.16
N SER A 655 17.22 1.60 -44.49
CA SER A 655 18.52 2.29 -44.55
C SER A 655 19.66 1.52 -43.88
N MET A 656 19.33 0.54 -43.04
CA MET A 656 20.29 -0.31 -42.33
C MET A 656 20.66 -1.57 -43.13
N LEU A 657 19.99 -1.83 -44.26
CA LEU A 657 20.19 -3.04 -45.04
C LEU A 657 21.40 -2.93 -45.99
N PRO A 658 22.22 -3.98 -46.13
CA PRO A 658 23.22 -4.05 -47.19
C PRO A 658 22.54 -4.09 -48.56
N SER A 659 23.30 -3.69 -49.60
CA SER A 659 22.79 -3.66 -50.98
C SER A 659 22.29 -5.02 -51.50
N THR A 660 22.69 -6.12 -50.85
CA THR A 660 22.23 -7.49 -51.17
C THR A 660 20.83 -7.82 -50.64
N LEU A 661 20.23 -6.93 -49.83
CA LEU A 661 18.87 -7.04 -49.29
C LEU A 661 17.97 -5.86 -49.72
N ASN A 662 18.35 -5.13 -50.79
CA ASN A 662 17.60 -3.97 -51.27
C ASN A 662 16.23 -4.30 -51.89
N ASP A 663 15.95 -5.59 -52.09
CA ASP A 663 14.69 -6.13 -52.60
C ASP A 663 13.62 -6.27 -51.51
N LEU A 664 13.99 -6.21 -50.23
CA LEU A 664 13.05 -6.24 -49.11
C LEU A 664 12.35 -4.89 -48.96
N SER A 665 11.10 -4.91 -48.55
CA SER A 665 10.27 -3.74 -48.25
C SER A 665 9.75 -3.80 -46.81
N VAL A 666 9.16 -2.71 -46.32
CA VAL A 666 8.53 -2.68 -44.99
C VAL A 666 7.53 -3.83 -44.85
N GLY A 667 7.67 -4.60 -43.78
CA GLY A 667 6.89 -5.81 -43.49
C GLY A 667 7.58 -7.12 -43.90
N ASP A 668 8.61 -7.08 -44.75
CA ASP A 668 9.34 -8.28 -45.14
C ASP A 668 10.31 -8.74 -44.04
N GLN A 669 10.46 -10.05 -43.89
CA GLN A 669 11.47 -10.65 -43.00
C GLN A 669 12.85 -10.69 -43.66
N LEU A 670 13.90 -10.53 -42.86
CA LEU A 670 15.27 -10.70 -43.32
C LEU A 670 15.51 -12.16 -43.77
N LYS A 671 16.38 -12.32 -44.77
CA LYS A 671 16.68 -13.64 -45.35
C LYS A 671 17.50 -14.48 -44.38
N ALA A 672 17.29 -15.81 -44.41
CA ALA A 672 18.08 -16.74 -43.62
C ALA A 672 19.57 -16.62 -43.95
N GLY A 673 20.41 -16.66 -42.93
CA GLY A 673 21.85 -16.40 -43.06
C GLY A 673 22.25 -14.94 -42.87
N THR A 674 21.31 -14.00 -42.73
CA THR A 674 21.61 -12.62 -42.36
C THR A 674 22.16 -12.57 -40.93
N VAL A 675 23.31 -11.95 -40.74
CA VAL A 675 23.95 -11.74 -39.43
C VAL A 675 23.71 -10.31 -38.99
N ILE A 676 23.30 -10.13 -37.74
CA ILE A 676 23.11 -8.82 -37.10
C ILE A 676 24.05 -8.75 -35.91
N GLU A 677 24.89 -7.71 -35.87
CA GLU A 677 25.80 -7.43 -34.76
C GLU A 677 25.47 -6.05 -34.18
N VAL A 678 25.23 -6.01 -32.87
CA VAL A 678 24.83 -4.80 -32.16
C VAL A 678 25.90 -4.41 -31.16
N HIS A 679 26.39 -3.18 -31.26
CA HIS A 679 27.47 -2.64 -30.45
C HIS A 679 27.01 -1.41 -29.67
N THR A 680 27.81 -1.05 -28.66
CA THR A 680 27.76 0.26 -28.01
C THR A 680 27.85 1.40 -29.04
N ILE A 681 27.41 2.61 -28.66
CA ILE A 681 27.35 3.78 -29.56
C ILE A 681 28.69 4.10 -30.24
N ASP A 682 29.80 3.85 -29.56
CA ASP A 682 31.15 4.06 -30.09
C ASP A 682 31.58 2.99 -31.11
N GLY A 683 30.78 1.95 -31.31
CA GLY A 683 31.03 0.84 -32.23
C GLY A 683 32.09 -0.17 -31.75
N ASN A 684 32.65 0.00 -30.55
CA ASN A 684 33.82 -0.77 -30.11
C ASN A 684 33.46 -2.02 -29.31
N THR A 685 32.36 -2.00 -28.56
CA THR A 685 31.99 -3.09 -27.66
C THR A 685 30.75 -3.80 -28.20
N LEU A 686 30.88 -5.07 -28.53
CA LEU A 686 29.75 -5.89 -28.95
C LEU A 686 28.83 -6.16 -27.74
N LEU A 687 27.53 -5.96 -27.92
CA LEU A 687 26.48 -6.30 -26.96
C LEU A 687 25.97 -7.71 -27.22
N TYR A 688 25.51 -7.95 -28.46
CA TYR A 688 25.10 -9.27 -28.90
C TYR A 688 25.21 -9.39 -30.42
N ARG A 689 25.20 -10.64 -30.88
CA ARG A 689 25.15 -10.98 -32.30
C ARG A 689 24.15 -12.11 -32.52
N THR A 690 23.50 -12.12 -33.67
CA THR A 690 22.55 -13.16 -34.06
C THR A 690 22.64 -13.45 -35.55
N LYS A 691 22.09 -14.60 -35.95
CA LYS A 691 21.97 -15.02 -37.35
C LYS A 691 20.55 -15.50 -37.59
N VAL A 692 19.88 -14.88 -38.55
CA VAL A 692 18.53 -15.25 -38.97
C VAL A 692 18.54 -16.67 -39.52
N THR A 693 17.61 -17.51 -39.06
CA THR A 693 17.48 -18.92 -39.46
C THR A 693 16.23 -19.18 -40.29
N ASP A 694 16.22 -20.27 -41.05
CA ASP A 694 15.02 -20.72 -41.79
C ASP A 694 13.86 -21.06 -40.83
N ALA A 695 14.18 -21.60 -39.65
CA ALA A 695 13.20 -21.90 -38.63
C ALA A 695 12.48 -20.63 -38.17
N GLN A 696 13.22 -19.55 -38.01
CA GLN A 696 12.66 -18.27 -37.58
C GLN A 696 11.72 -17.65 -38.63
N ILE A 697 12.14 -17.69 -39.89
CA ILE A 697 11.28 -17.23 -41.00
C ILE A 697 10.00 -18.08 -41.07
N ALA A 698 10.12 -19.41 -40.91
CA ALA A 698 8.97 -20.30 -40.93
C ALA A 698 8.00 -20.07 -39.75
N ALA A 699 8.53 -19.69 -38.58
CA ALA A 699 7.75 -19.34 -37.40
C ALA A 699 7.12 -17.93 -37.49
N GLY A 700 7.69 -17.04 -38.31
CA GLY A 700 7.26 -15.65 -38.41
C GLY A 700 7.93 -14.73 -37.38
N ASP A 701 9.02 -15.19 -36.76
CA ASP A 701 9.73 -14.52 -35.65
C ASP A 701 11.11 -13.98 -36.07
N ALA A 702 11.47 -14.06 -37.36
CA ALA A 702 12.69 -13.46 -37.88
C ALA A 702 12.58 -11.93 -37.88
N THR A 703 13.71 -11.25 -37.66
CA THR A 703 13.83 -9.78 -37.77
C THR A 703 13.22 -9.30 -39.08
N SER A 704 12.44 -8.22 -39.01
CA SER A 704 11.70 -7.68 -40.16
C SER A 704 12.09 -6.24 -40.48
N VAL A 705 11.74 -5.80 -41.69
CA VAL A 705 12.00 -4.45 -42.15
C VAL A 705 10.88 -3.53 -41.70
N TRP A 706 11.22 -2.47 -40.96
CA TRP A 706 10.27 -1.52 -40.39
C TRP A 706 10.35 -0.15 -41.05
N ILE A 707 9.32 0.67 -40.82
CA ILE A 707 9.35 2.07 -41.23
C ILE A 707 10.50 2.79 -40.49
N PRO A 708 11.21 3.73 -41.15
CA PRO A 708 12.39 4.36 -40.56
C PRO A 708 12.16 5.05 -39.21
N SER A 709 10.93 5.54 -38.94
CA SER A 709 10.60 6.24 -37.70
C SER A 709 10.61 5.34 -36.45
N LEU A 710 10.57 4.02 -36.60
CA LEU A 710 10.64 3.08 -35.47
C LEU A 710 12.09 2.74 -35.08
N GLY A 711 13.07 3.17 -35.87
CA GLY A 711 14.48 2.89 -35.59
C GLY A 711 14.82 1.39 -35.65
N PHE A 712 15.83 1.00 -34.88
CA PHE A 712 16.21 -0.39 -34.64
C PHE A 712 15.49 -0.94 -33.41
N ASN A 713 15.04 -2.18 -33.46
CA ASN A 713 14.45 -2.86 -32.31
C ASN A 713 15.13 -4.22 -32.15
N THR A 714 15.59 -4.54 -30.95
CA THR A 714 16.32 -5.78 -30.71
C THR A 714 15.46 -7.03 -30.83
N GLY A 715 14.16 -6.89 -30.57
CA GLY A 715 13.28 -7.99 -30.21
C GLY A 715 13.78 -8.72 -28.96
N ILE A 716 13.21 -9.91 -28.74
CA ILE A 716 13.51 -10.78 -27.61
C ILE A 716 14.91 -11.42 -27.68
N ILE A 717 15.56 -11.33 -28.84
CA ILE A 717 16.82 -12.01 -29.17
C ILE A 717 17.91 -11.89 -28.08
N PRO A 718 18.31 -10.68 -27.62
CA PRO A 718 19.36 -10.58 -26.61
C PRO A 718 18.95 -11.12 -25.24
N PHE A 719 17.66 -11.24 -24.94
CA PHE A 719 17.16 -11.79 -23.67
C PHE A 719 17.29 -13.32 -23.63
N LEU A 720 17.14 -13.99 -24.78
CA LEU A 720 17.36 -15.43 -24.92
C LEU A 720 18.85 -15.83 -24.84
N LEU A 721 19.75 -14.87 -24.96
CA LEU A 721 21.20 -15.10 -24.90
C LEU A 721 21.77 -15.00 -23.48
N GLY A 722 21.13 -14.20 -22.61
CA GLY A 722 21.65 -13.96 -21.27
C GLY A 722 20.92 -12.86 -20.51
N PRO A 723 21.30 -12.66 -19.23
CA PRO A 723 20.68 -11.70 -18.33
C PRO A 723 20.89 -10.24 -18.75
N ILE A 724 19.82 -9.44 -18.69
CA ILE A 724 19.88 -7.99 -18.94
C ILE A 724 19.25 -7.25 -17.75
N TYR A 725 20.03 -6.36 -17.15
CA TYR A 725 19.60 -5.50 -16.04
C TYR A 725 19.14 -4.14 -16.54
N PHE A 726 18.00 -3.69 -16.04
CA PHE A 726 17.42 -2.37 -16.32
C PHE A 726 17.39 -1.56 -15.05
N SER A 727 18.20 -0.50 -14.98
CA SER A 727 18.23 0.43 -13.85
C SER A 727 17.38 1.65 -14.12
N TYR A 728 16.51 2.03 -13.17
CA TYR A 728 15.75 3.29 -13.25
C TYR A 728 16.57 4.55 -12.94
N THR A 729 17.90 4.40 -12.79
CA THR A 729 18.84 5.49 -12.51
C THR A 729 19.79 5.72 -13.70
N PRO A 730 20.05 6.98 -14.12
CA PRO A 730 19.44 8.23 -13.62
C PRO A 730 17.95 8.31 -13.97
N ALA A 731 17.16 8.96 -13.11
CA ALA A 731 15.73 9.15 -13.35
C ALA A 731 15.49 9.98 -14.61
N TYR A 732 14.36 9.75 -15.28
CA TYR A 732 13.98 10.47 -16.49
C TYR A 732 13.91 11.99 -16.26
N GLY A 733 14.66 12.75 -17.06
CA GLY A 733 14.58 14.20 -17.15
C GLY A 733 13.96 14.60 -18.49
N PRO A 734 12.71 15.14 -18.54
CA PRO A 734 12.09 15.55 -19.81
C PRO A 734 12.82 16.68 -20.55
N ASN A 735 13.86 17.27 -19.93
CA ASN A 735 14.72 18.31 -20.51
C ASN A 735 16.21 17.99 -20.30
N ASP A 736 16.58 16.71 -20.19
CA ASP A 736 17.97 16.32 -19.99
C ASP A 736 18.82 16.75 -21.21
N PRO A 737 19.79 17.68 -21.04
CA PRO A 737 20.59 18.22 -22.13
C PRO A 737 21.47 17.18 -22.84
N ASP A 738 21.67 16.01 -22.22
CA ASP A 738 22.48 14.92 -22.78
C ASP A 738 21.65 13.95 -23.67
N GLY A 739 20.34 14.16 -23.81
CA GLY A 739 19.47 13.30 -24.63
C GLY A 739 19.15 11.94 -24.01
N SER A 740 19.44 11.76 -22.72
CA SER A 740 19.10 10.57 -21.94
C SER A 740 17.61 10.51 -21.61
N TYR A 741 16.90 9.65 -22.33
CA TYR A 741 15.64 9.10 -21.83
C TYR A 741 16.02 8.15 -20.70
N GLY A 742 15.79 8.59 -19.45
CA GLY A 742 16.27 8.02 -18.19
C GLY A 742 16.46 6.49 -18.11
N GLY A 743 17.33 6.08 -17.17
CA GLY A 743 17.68 4.69 -16.91
C GLY A 743 18.88 4.18 -17.73
N THR A 744 19.30 2.95 -17.44
CA THR A 744 20.39 2.26 -18.15
C THR A 744 20.08 0.78 -18.32
N ALA A 745 20.45 0.20 -19.46
CA ALA A 745 20.48 -1.25 -19.63
C ALA A 745 21.90 -1.77 -19.48
N VAL A 746 22.05 -2.92 -18.83
CA VAL A 746 23.33 -3.61 -18.66
C VAL A 746 23.16 -5.04 -19.15
N PHE A 747 23.92 -5.39 -20.18
CA PHE A 747 24.01 -6.76 -20.68
C PHE A 747 25.01 -7.48 -19.77
N ASP A 748 24.54 -8.34 -18.87
CA ASP A 748 25.36 -9.02 -17.85
C ASP A 748 25.88 -10.38 -18.33
N TYR A 749 26.16 -10.48 -19.62
CA TYR A 749 26.75 -11.64 -20.24
C TYR A 749 27.79 -11.24 -21.29
N ALA A 750 28.76 -12.12 -21.51
CA ALA A 750 29.72 -11.95 -22.59
C ALA A 750 29.07 -12.34 -23.93
N PRO A 751 29.22 -11.55 -25.01
CA PRO A 751 28.68 -11.90 -26.31
C PRO A 751 29.23 -13.24 -26.80
N ALA A 752 28.35 -14.19 -27.10
CA ALA A 752 28.76 -15.50 -27.59
C ALA A 752 29.26 -15.44 -29.05
N PRO A 753 30.15 -16.37 -29.47
CA PRO A 753 30.41 -16.64 -30.88
C PRO A 753 29.12 -17.09 -31.59
N LEU A 754 29.02 -16.88 -32.91
CA LEU A 754 27.89 -17.44 -33.68
C LEU A 754 27.85 -18.98 -33.52
N PRO A 755 26.66 -19.59 -33.34
CA PRO A 755 26.54 -21.04 -33.37
C PRO A 755 27.14 -21.59 -34.67
N PRO A 756 27.90 -22.71 -34.64
CA PRO A 756 28.24 -23.42 -35.86
C PRO A 756 26.92 -23.83 -36.54
N GLY A 757 26.75 -23.36 -37.79
CA GLY A 757 25.45 -23.20 -38.43
C GLY A 757 24.73 -24.44 -38.89
#